data_AF-A0A836LKT7-F1
#
_entry.id   AF-A0A836LKT7-F1
#
_cell.length_a   1.000
_cell.length_b   1.000
_cell.length_c   1.000
_cell.angle_alpha   90.00
_cell.angle_beta   90.00
_cell.angle_gamma   90.00
#
_symmetry.space_group_name_H-M   'P 1'
#
loop_
_entity.id
_entity.type
_entity.pdbx_description
1 polymer ?
#
loop_
_entity_poly.entity_id
_entity_poly.type
_entity_poly.pdbx_seq_one_letter_code
_entity_poly.pdbx_strand_id
1 'polypeptide(L)'
;MFRKSMRHCRRISYITDVEGDFLYFQRFVCLSRVLQWEPTTTTVSSGSPRCTTGESNSGSNTAPRVANSRWAPLSSALLPAASKALQTSNADPSIQTLNTTTSTPTLTTNAASGGYETGHCHLVDLSHYRLGFRDATSHFVFGGDAFDHGSDITIGKALLDLKHRFPSRVHLILGNRDINKMAMYPQIAREVDGMAPDAAEDALFTLPPPLKDAVPGGSLKKPLRYRDFLRKRQQQQRQAQHQAGASDAASSPRVDDDSVSGGTSNTLCADPVSFLEWALENKFGGPNTFAHRRQELREIAAMTAEGSEAVTRASPEADTGTLKNGGATTEDAMVAASFFTSAQPGGVYYEYIRAGVLSVVLDGVLFLHGGVNGDNTGFVPSLEATSYAEQIIAGKWWLPEVAPQGIATASGPPLGTSALDWLTALEEFKEKAFSEWANGTASRGEALRAYAHPRFVAPHSIVVGTVMDVDGPHHIPLTVVAYLLQSGIHTVCTGHQPVGDTPAIVREPGGFMIIDADNSYCGRGNEFSMGSNQRGAAVMELLFEHPAADGDDDGNRNVAAHNAAAVPSLIAHGYRADGTPFEFDVYGDRRIGRYVGDGWWVRLPPEASTHAGLYELRRTQNGFRDEETRWATATEIDEWLRDAAASGQAMVPGELPRRYSTEELAEVRPHRLKTKVKRT
;
A
#
# COMPACT_ATOMS: atom_id res chain seq x y z
N MET A 1 42.28 7.24 15.62
CA MET A 1 41.45 8.21 14.85
C MET A 1 41.56 7.88 13.38
N PHE A 2 40.67 7.05 12.84
CA PHE A 2 40.47 6.93 11.39
C PHE A 2 39.08 7.49 11.12
N ARG A 3 39.00 8.76 10.70
CA ARG A 3 37.78 9.28 10.08
C ARG A 3 37.65 8.53 8.75
N LYS A 4 36.82 7.47 8.71
CA LYS A 4 36.26 7.00 7.45
C LYS A 4 35.57 8.21 6.85
N SER A 5 36.15 8.75 5.78
CA SER A 5 35.49 9.70 4.90
C SER A 5 34.16 9.06 4.50
N MET A 6 33.06 9.48 5.11
CA MET A 6 31.73 9.09 4.65
C MET A 6 31.61 9.69 3.26
N ARG A 7 31.84 8.87 2.22
CA ARG A 7 31.39 9.23 0.88
C ARG A 7 29.90 9.48 1.01
N HIS A 8 29.47 10.71 0.74
CA HIS A 8 28.06 11.06 0.77
C HIS A 8 27.36 10.12 -0.22
N CYS A 9 26.45 9.29 0.24
CA CYS A 9 25.67 8.39 -0.59
C CYS A 9 24.23 8.81 -0.44
N ARG A 10 23.60 9.24 -1.53
CA ARG A 10 22.17 9.57 -1.52
C ARG A 10 21.42 8.25 -1.57
N ARG A 11 20.54 8.02 -0.59
CA ARG A 11 19.69 6.83 -0.57
C ARG A 11 18.23 7.17 -0.80
N ILE A 12 17.51 6.25 -1.42
CA ILE A 12 16.04 6.31 -1.52
C ILE A 12 15.52 5.00 -0.96
N SER A 13 14.74 5.07 0.11
CA SER A 13 14.02 3.94 0.68
C SER A 13 12.59 3.91 0.15
N TYR A 14 12.12 2.73 -0.23
CA TYR A 14 10.77 2.51 -0.75
C TYR A 14 10.08 1.32 -0.08
N ILE A 15 8.80 1.53 0.23
CA ILE A 15 7.81 0.57 0.76
C ILE A 15 6.44 0.94 0.21
N THR A 16 5.53 -0.01 0.07
CA THR A 16 4.15 0.21 -0.42
C THR A 16 3.15 -0.69 0.31
N ASP A 17 1.85 -0.43 0.14
CA ASP A 17 0.74 -1.32 0.50
C ASP A 17 0.73 -1.74 1.99
N VAL A 18 1.08 -0.81 2.88
CA VAL A 18 1.03 -1.09 4.34
C VAL A 18 -0.41 -1.26 4.82
N GLU A 19 -1.36 -0.57 4.18
CA GLU A 19 -2.80 -0.65 4.40
C GLU A 19 -3.22 -0.50 5.87
N GLY A 20 -2.48 0.23 6.72
CA GLY A 20 -2.82 0.34 8.15
C GLY A 20 -2.19 -0.74 9.05
N ASP A 21 -1.46 -1.72 8.52
CA ASP A 21 -0.75 -2.69 9.36
C ASP A 21 0.46 -2.04 10.05
N PHE A 22 0.22 -1.47 11.23
CA PHE A 22 1.26 -0.76 11.99
C PHE A 22 2.39 -1.69 12.44
N LEU A 23 2.10 -2.96 12.70
CA LEU A 23 3.14 -3.93 13.05
C LEU A 23 4.04 -4.23 11.86
N TYR A 24 3.47 -4.34 10.66
CA TYR A 24 4.24 -4.44 9.42
C TYR A 24 5.12 -3.19 9.23
N PHE A 25 4.53 -2.00 9.37
CA PHE A 25 5.28 -0.75 9.26
C PHE A 25 6.42 -0.65 10.29
N GLN A 26 6.19 -1.11 11.52
CA GLN A 26 7.21 -1.13 12.56
C GLN A 26 8.36 -2.09 12.23
N ARG A 27 8.07 -3.29 11.69
CA ARG A 27 9.12 -4.20 11.19
C ARG A 27 9.97 -3.53 10.11
N PHE A 28 9.32 -2.81 9.20
CA PHE A 28 10.01 -2.03 8.17
C PHE A 28 10.88 -0.91 8.76
N VAL A 29 10.37 -0.10 9.69
CA VAL A 29 11.19 0.97 10.31
C VAL A 29 12.39 0.40 11.07
N CYS A 30 12.24 -0.77 11.71
CA CYS A 30 13.33 -1.47 12.39
C CYS A 30 14.43 -1.92 11.41
N LEU A 31 14.06 -2.46 10.24
CA LEU A 31 15.03 -2.93 9.24
C LEU A 31 15.59 -1.80 8.34
N SER A 32 14.85 -0.71 8.17
CA SER A 32 15.17 0.36 7.23
C SER A 32 16.55 0.94 7.47
N ARG A 33 17.32 1.16 6.40
CA ARG A 33 18.61 1.89 6.48
C ARG A 33 18.44 3.41 6.45
N VAL A 34 17.22 3.89 6.18
CA VAL A 34 16.91 5.31 5.97
C VAL A 34 16.08 5.88 7.11
N LEU A 35 15.16 5.10 7.67
CA LEU A 35 14.20 5.56 8.68
C LEU A 35 14.49 5.00 10.08
N GLN A 36 14.07 5.73 11.10
CA GLN A 36 14.08 5.31 12.49
C GLN A 36 12.99 6.04 13.28
N TRP A 37 12.57 5.47 14.42
CA TRP A 37 11.82 6.22 15.42
C TRP A 37 12.79 7.05 16.27
N GLU A 38 12.49 8.33 16.47
CA GLU A 38 13.25 9.22 17.33
C GLU A 38 12.33 9.84 18.40
N PRO A 39 12.85 10.13 19.62
CA PRO A 39 12.07 10.83 20.63
C PRO A 39 11.67 12.24 20.17
N THR A 40 10.43 12.62 20.40
CA THR A 40 9.95 13.99 20.26
C THR A 40 10.54 14.80 21.41
N THR A 41 11.64 15.52 21.18
CA THR A 41 12.29 16.32 22.23
C THR A 41 11.31 17.29 22.89
N THR A 42 10.89 17.01 24.13
CA THR A 42 10.24 17.97 25.03
C THR A 42 11.29 18.99 25.43
N THR A 43 11.39 20.08 24.66
CA THR A 43 12.18 21.24 25.10
C THR A 43 11.39 21.95 26.20
N VAL A 44 11.56 21.48 27.44
CA VAL A 44 11.42 22.37 28.59
C VAL A 44 12.60 23.32 28.53
N SER A 45 12.38 24.46 27.88
CA SER A 45 13.29 25.60 27.94
C SER A 45 13.48 26.00 29.41
N SER A 46 14.62 25.64 29.99
CA SER A 46 15.16 26.39 31.12
C SER A 46 16.69 26.35 31.10
N GLY A 47 17.29 27.54 31.05
CA GLY A 47 18.67 27.77 31.46
C GLY A 47 19.74 27.54 30.40
N SER A 48 20.11 28.63 29.72
CA SER A 48 21.45 28.77 29.13
C SER A 48 22.53 28.53 30.20
N PRO A 49 23.62 27.80 29.90
CA PRO A 49 24.88 28.01 30.60
C PRO A 49 25.85 28.74 29.68
N ARG A 50 26.29 29.89 30.19
CA ARG A 50 27.41 30.68 29.72
C ARG A 50 28.62 29.84 29.33
N CYS A 51 29.27 30.29 28.28
CA CYS A 51 30.67 30.06 27.98
C CYS A 51 31.54 30.56 29.15
N THR A 52 32.34 29.67 29.76
CA THR A 52 33.54 30.05 30.51
C THR A 52 34.65 29.06 30.24
N THR A 53 35.70 29.58 29.63
CA THR A 53 37.07 29.05 29.55
C THR A 53 37.64 28.78 30.95
N GLY A 54 38.33 27.65 31.12
CA GLY A 54 39.13 27.36 32.31
C GLY A 54 39.82 26.02 32.21
N GLU A 55 41.10 26.04 31.82
CA GLU A 55 42.03 24.92 31.91
C GLU A 55 42.35 24.61 33.39
N SER A 56 42.35 23.34 33.77
CA SER A 56 43.34 22.79 34.72
C SER A 56 43.31 21.26 34.74
N ASN A 57 44.48 20.67 34.48
CA ASN A 57 44.82 19.25 34.61
C ASN A 57 44.80 18.78 36.07
N SER A 58 44.21 17.61 36.33
CA SER A 58 44.76 16.61 37.27
C SER A 58 44.10 15.26 37.04
N GLY A 59 44.91 14.24 36.76
CA GLY A 59 44.45 12.90 36.41
C GLY A 59 44.00 12.05 37.61
N SER A 60 43.04 11.17 37.35
CA SER A 60 42.94 9.88 38.01
C SER A 60 42.29 8.87 37.07
N ASN A 61 43.01 7.79 36.81
CA ASN A 61 42.58 6.61 36.06
C ASN A 61 41.42 5.90 36.75
N THR A 62 40.26 5.84 36.11
CA THR A 62 39.30 4.72 36.18
C THR A 62 38.30 4.85 35.03
N ALA A 63 38.46 4.01 34.00
CA ALA A 63 37.57 3.94 32.86
C ALA A 63 36.29 3.16 33.21
N PRO A 64 35.06 3.70 33.01
CA PRO A 64 33.87 2.89 32.88
C PRO A 64 33.65 2.56 31.40
N ARG A 65 33.60 1.27 31.08
CA ARG A 65 33.17 0.75 29.78
C ARG A 65 31.75 1.25 29.51
N VAL A 66 31.59 2.17 28.55
CA VAL A 66 30.28 2.48 27.96
C VAL A 66 29.92 1.28 27.07
N ALA A 67 29.11 0.38 27.64
CA ALA A 67 28.48 -0.68 26.88
C ALA A 67 27.42 -0.06 25.96
N ASN A 68 27.58 -0.24 24.66
CA ASN A 68 26.52 -0.07 23.68
C ASN A 68 25.37 -1.03 24.03
N SER A 69 24.36 -0.54 24.75
CA SER A 69 23.08 -1.23 24.90
C SER A 69 22.31 -1.11 23.59
N ARG A 70 22.69 -2.01 22.67
CA ARG A 70 21.95 -2.43 21.50
C ARG A 70 20.59 -2.94 22.02
N TRP A 71 19.51 -2.22 21.74
CA TRP A 71 18.16 -2.69 22.02
C TRP A 71 17.95 -3.99 21.24
N ALA A 72 17.94 -5.09 21.98
CA ALA A 72 17.51 -6.40 21.52
C ALA A 72 15.97 -6.44 21.55
N PRO A 73 15.34 -7.21 20.64
CA PRO A 73 13.95 -7.01 20.24
C PRO A 73 12.96 -7.41 21.34
N LEU A 74 11.78 -6.78 21.29
CA LEU A 74 10.56 -7.39 21.81
C LEU A 74 10.51 -8.83 21.29
N SER A 75 10.52 -9.78 22.23
CA SER A 75 10.60 -11.21 21.98
C SER A 75 9.69 -11.62 20.83
N SER A 76 10.29 -12.22 19.79
CA SER A 76 9.59 -13.09 18.86
C SER A 76 8.75 -14.06 19.69
N ALA A 77 7.45 -14.13 19.43
CA ALA A 77 6.68 -15.28 19.87
C ALA A 77 7.34 -16.52 19.24
N LEU A 78 7.77 -17.45 20.09
CA LEU A 78 8.18 -18.79 19.69
C LEU A 78 6.98 -19.48 19.04
N LEU A 79 7.04 -19.72 17.74
CA LEU A 79 6.16 -20.69 17.09
C LEU A 79 6.51 -22.09 17.61
N PRO A 80 5.55 -22.95 17.99
CA PRO A 80 5.84 -24.30 18.46
C PRO A 80 6.52 -25.12 17.35
N ALA A 81 7.68 -25.69 17.68
CA ALA A 81 8.40 -26.60 16.78
C ALA A 81 7.54 -27.83 16.45
N ALA A 82 7.23 -28.02 15.17
CA ALA A 82 6.65 -29.27 14.66
C ALA A 82 7.73 -30.37 14.68
N SER A 83 7.85 -31.08 15.79
CA SER A 83 8.60 -32.32 15.86
C SER A 83 7.73 -33.48 15.39
N LYS A 84 7.98 -34.00 14.19
CA LYS A 84 7.90 -35.44 13.90
C LYS A 84 8.58 -35.75 12.57
N ALA A 85 9.71 -36.44 12.70
CA ALA A 85 10.38 -37.15 11.63
C ALA A 85 9.41 -38.11 10.94
N LEU A 86 9.46 -38.19 9.61
CA LEU A 86 9.07 -39.41 8.90
C LEU A 86 10.10 -39.73 7.83
N GLN A 87 10.69 -40.91 7.98
CA GLN A 87 11.59 -41.54 7.04
C GLN A 87 10.84 -41.97 5.77
N THR A 88 11.62 -42.01 4.69
CA THR A 88 11.36 -42.56 3.36
C THR A 88 10.73 -43.97 3.36
N SER A 89 9.77 -44.24 2.47
CA SER A 89 9.89 -45.28 1.43
C SER A 89 8.60 -45.47 0.60
N ASN A 90 8.82 -45.91 -0.63
CA ASN A 90 7.91 -46.13 -1.76
C ASN A 90 6.73 -47.12 -1.56
N ALA A 91 5.79 -46.99 -2.52
CA ALA A 91 5.00 -48.03 -3.20
C ALA A 91 3.50 -48.17 -2.86
N ASP A 92 2.75 -48.28 -3.95
CA ASP A 92 1.29 -48.29 -4.17
C ASP A 92 0.69 -49.72 -4.01
N PRO A 93 -0.57 -50.02 -4.42
CA PRO A 93 -1.84 -49.96 -3.69
C PRO A 93 -2.48 -51.34 -3.37
N SER A 94 -3.43 -51.41 -2.42
CA SER A 94 -4.66 -52.25 -2.52
C SER A 94 -5.53 -52.31 -1.24
N ILE A 95 -6.81 -51.98 -1.42
CA ILE A 95 -8.06 -52.69 -1.04
C ILE A 95 -8.26 -53.30 0.38
N GLN A 96 -9.49 -53.05 0.88
CA GLN A 96 -10.36 -53.80 1.82
C GLN A 96 -10.44 -53.38 3.30
N THR A 97 -11.53 -52.63 3.57
CA THR A 97 -12.54 -52.83 4.64
C THR A 97 -12.23 -53.83 5.76
N LEU A 98 -12.32 -53.38 7.01
CA LEU A 98 -13.25 -53.96 7.99
C LEU A 98 -13.53 -53.02 9.18
N ASN A 99 -14.80 -52.93 9.54
CA ASN A 99 -15.36 -52.21 10.66
C ASN A 99 -14.98 -52.85 12.00
N THR A 100 -14.73 -52.03 13.03
CA THR A 100 -15.19 -52.36 14.38
C THR A 100 -15.36 -51.10 15.22
N THR A 101 -16.60 -50.94 15.66
CA THR A 101 -17.20 -49.91 16.51
C THR A 101 -16.69 -49.96 17.95
N THR A 102 -16.33 -48.82 18.53
CA THR A 102 -16.57 -48.53 19.95
C THR A 102 -16.85 -47.03 20.12
N SER A 103 -17.83 -46.76 20.97
CA SER A 103 -18.69 -45.57 21.06
C SER A 103 -18.09 -44.31 21.68
N THR A 104 -18.43 -43.19 21.03
CA THR A 104 -18.66 -41.78 21.41
C THR A 104 -18.52 -41.33 22.88
N PRO A 105 -18.10 -40.07 23.10
CA PRO A 105 -19.12 -39.02 23.24
C PRO A 105 -18.89 -37.80 22.33
N THR A 106 -20.00 -37.31 21.78
CA THR A 106 -20.13 -36.15 20.92
C THR A 106 -19.90 -34.87 21.72
N LEU A 107 -18.85 -34.12 21.38
CA LEU A 107 -18.63 -32.74 21.84
C LEU A 107 -18.84 -31.80 20.65
N THR A 108 -20.09 -31.36 20.49
CA THR A 108 -20.42 -30.11 19.81
C THR A 108 -19.92 -28.95 20.65
N THR A 109 -18.93 -28.18 20.19
CA THR A 109 -18.70 -26.80 20.66
C THR A 109 -17.92 -25.99 19.62
N ASN A 110 -18.63 -25.01 19.06
CA ASN A 110 -18.25 -23.62 18.74
C ASN A 110 -16.95 -23.33 17.99
N ALA A 111 -17.15 -22.66 16.85
CA ALA A 111 -16.18 -21.80 16.19
C ALA A 111 -15.41 -20.96 17.21
N ALA A 112 -14.12 -21.25 17.34
CA ALA A 112 -13.21 -20.49 18.19
C ALA A 112 -12.92 -19.16 17.51
N SER A 113 -13.58 -18.12 18.01
CA SER A 113 -13.18 -16.73 17.91
C SER A 113 -11.72 -16.59 18.34
N GLY A 114 -10.91 -15.96 17.49
CA GLY A 114 -9.51 -15.62 17.78
C GLY A 114 -9.40 -14.74 19.02
N GLY A 115 -9.02 -15.35 20.14
CA GLY A 115 -8.55 -14.64 21.31
C GLY A 115 -7.12 -14.18 21.07
N TYR A 116 -6.95 -12.92 20.71
CA TYR A 116 -5.66 -12.23 20.77
C TYR A 116 -5.35 -11.91 22.23
N GLU A 117 -4.12 -12.20 22.66
CA GLU A 117 -3.65 -11.88 24.01
C GLU A 117 -3.75 -10.36 24.27
N THR A 118 -4.52 -10.01 25.29
CA THR A 118 -4.70 -8.67 25.81
C THR A 118 -3.49 -8.27 26.67
N GLY A 119 -2.75 -7.21 26.30
CA GLY A 119 -1.85 -6.57 27.27
C GLY A 119 -0.79 -5.59 26.77
N HIS A 120 -0.54 -5.43 25.47
CA HIS A 120 0.47 -4.48 24.98
C HIS A 120 -0.14 -3.52 23.96
N CYS A 121 0.07 -2.21 24.15
CA CYS A 121 -0.26 -1.23 23.14
C CYS A 121 0.61 -1.49 21.90
N HIS A 122 -0.02 -1.82 20.78
CA HIS A 122 0.66 -2.10 19.51
C HIS A 122 1.05 -0.83 18.74
N LEU A 123 0.64 0.34 19.22
CA LEU A 123 0.90 1.64 18.60
C LEU A 123 2.13 2.32 19.23
N VAL A 124 2.80 3.14 18.43
CA VAL A 124 3.78 4.10 18.94
C VAL A 124 3.05 5.35 19.39
N ASP A 125 3.31 5.78 20.62
CA ASP A 125 2.82 7.07 21.11
C ASP A 125 3.52 8.21 20.36
N LEU A 126 2.79 8.79 19.40
CA LEU A 126 3.27 9.87 18.55
C LEU A 126 3.48 11.20 19.32
N SER A 127 3.04 11.30 20.57
CA SER A 127 3.36 12.43 21.44
C SER A 127 4.81 12.37 21.94
N HIS A 128 5.36 11.16 22.08
CA HIS A 128 6.70 10.91 22.59
C HIS A 128 7.71 10.49 21.53
N TYR A 129 7.24 9.95 20.41
CA TYR A 129 8.08 9.49 19.31
C TYR A 129 7.59 10.00 17.97
N ARG A 130 8.51 10.15 17.03
CA ARG A 130 8.19 10.50 15.65
C ARG A 130 9.14 9.80 14.70
N LEU A 131 8.75 9.70 13.44
CA LEU A 131 9.57 9.11 12.39
C LEU A 131 10.72 10.07 12.02
N GLY A 132 11.93 9.58 11.78
CA GLY A 132 13.10 10.41 11.46
C GLY A 132 14.00 9.77 10.43
N PHE A 133 14.81 10.58 9.76
CA PHE A 133 15.86 10.10 8.87
C PHE A 133 17.13 9.75 9.65
N ARG A 134 17.80 8.66 9.27
CA ARG A 134 19.11 8.29 9.81
C ARG A 134 20.26 9.16 9.29
N ASP A 135 20.05 9.87 8.18
CA ASP A 135 21.04 10.77 7.59
C ASP A 135 20.41 12.03 6.95
N ALA A 136 21.27 12.95 6.53
CA ALA A 136 20.86 14.27 6.01
C ALA A 136 20.51 14.27 4.52
N THR A 137 20.72 13.18 3.79
CA THR A 137 20.65 13.15 2.32
C THR A 137 19.61 12.18 1.76
N SER A 138 19.12 11.26 2.58
CA SER A 138 18.20 10.22 2.15
C SER A 138 16.80 10.73 1.87
N HIS A 139 16.14 10.05 0.94
CA HIS A 139 14.74 10.21 0.59
C HIS A 139 13.95 8.98 1.03
N PHE A 140 12.66 9.19 1.26
CA PHE A 140 11.70 8.14 1.56
C PHE A 140 10.51 8.26 0.61
N VAL A 141 10.14 7.14 0.00
CA VAL A 141 8.97 7.02 -0.88
C VAL A 141 8.03 5.99 -0.26
N PHE A 142 6.81 6.41 0.05
CA PHE A 142 5.73 5.51 0.45
C PHE A 142 4.82 5.29 -0.76
N GLY A 143 4.68 4.06 -1.23
CA GLY A 143 4.08 3.67 -2.51
C GLY A 143 2.56 3.67 -2.56
N GLY A 144 1.88 4.13 -1.51
CA GLY A 144 0.43 4.26 -1.46
C GLY A 144 -0.25 3.13 -0.68
N ASP A 145 -1.57 3.22 -0.63
CA ASP A 145 -2.45 2.36 0.15
C ASP A 145 -2.04 2.33 1.62
N ALA A 146 -2.14 3.50 2.27
CA ALA A 146 -1.75 3.69 3.66
C ALA A 146 -2.80 3.22 4.67
N PHE A 147 -4.03 2.96 4.23
CA PHE A 147 -5.20 2.88 5.11
C PHE A 147 -6.15 1.74 4.71
N ASP A 148 -6.64 0.95 5.67
CA ASP A 148 -7.87 0.09 5.61
C ASP A 148 -7.89 -0.98 6.73
N HIS A 149 -6.73 -1.38 7.24
CA HIS A 149 -6.54 -2.53 8.12
C HIS A 149 -6.21 -2.21 9.59
N GLY A 150 -6.48 -0.97 10.01
CA GLY A 150 -6.34 -0.52 11.40
C GLY A 150 -5.18 0.44 11.57
N SER A 151 -5.04 1.07 12.73
CA SER A 151 -3.95 2.05 12.99
C SER A 151 -3.79 3.16 11.91
N ASP A 152 -4.81 3.37 11.08
CA ASP A 152 -4.80 4.23 9.90
C ASP A 152 -4.49 5.68 10.28
N ILE A 153 -5.07 6.14 11.39
CA ILE A 153 -4.84 7.49 11.91
C ILE A 153 -3.39 7.62 12.36
N THR A 154 -2.86 6.61 13.04
CA THR A 154 -1.50 6.62 13.57
C THR A 154 -0.46 6.63 12.45
N ILE A 155 -0.58 5.73 11.46
CA ILE A 155 0.32 5.69 10.31
C ILE A 155 0.24 7.00 9.52
N GLY A 156 -0.97 7.44 9.18
CA GLY A 156 -1.18 8.66 8.42
C GLY A 156 -0.57 9.89 9.11
N LYS A 157 -0.74 10.02 10.43
CA LYS A 157 -0.12 11.11 11.21
C LYS A 157 1.41 11.04 11.18
N ALA A 158 2.00 9.85 11.33
CA ALA A 158 3.46 9.69 11.31
C ALA A 158 4.05 10.04 9.93
N LEU A 159 3.40 9.61 8.84
CA LEU A 159 3.82 9.92 7.47
C LEU A 159 3.68 11.41 7.16
N LEU A 160 2.57 12.04 7.56
CA LEU A 160 2.33 13.46 7.36
C LEU A 160 3.30 14.34 8.17
N ASP A 161 3.59 13.99 9.42
CA ASP A 161 4.59 14.70 10.21
C ASP A 161 5.98 14.63 9.55
N LEU A 162 6.40 13.45 9.06
CA LEU A 162 7.65 13.32 8.31
C LEU A 162 7.63 14.16 7.02
N LYS A 163 6.53 14.13 6.27
CA LYS A 163 6.34 14.94 5.04
C LYS A 163 6.41 16.44 5.33
N HIS A 164 5.77 16.91 6.40
CA HIS A 164 5.79 18.33 6.77
C HIS A 164 7.19 18.81 7.15
N ARG A 165 7.96 18.01 7.90
CA ARG A 165 9.33 18.36 8.28
C ARG A 165 10.31 18.25 7.11
N PHE A 166 10.06 17.36 6.15
CA PHE A 166 10.97 17.07 5.04
C PHE A 166 10.25 17.01 3.68
N PRO A 167 9.63 18.11 3.22
CA PRO A 167 8.72 18.11 2.07
C PRO A 167 9.36 17.70 0.74
N SER A 168 10.66 17.93 0.56
CA SER A 168 11.42 17.55 -0.63
C SER A 168 12.04 16.15 -0.57
N ARG A 169 12.05 15.51 0.61
CA ARG A 169 12.68 14.22 0.84
C ARG A 169 11.69 13.08 1.09
N VAL A 170 10.44 13.41 1.40
CA VAL A 170 9.36 12.45 1.62
C VAL A 170 8.36 12.57 0.47
N HIS A 171 8.09 11.45 -0.18
CA HIS A 171 7.17 11.37 -1.30
C HIS A 171 6.08 10.36 -0.94
N LEU A 172 4.84 10.83 -0.90
CA LEU A 172 3.68 10.00 -0.59
C LEU A 172 2.96 9.74 -1.91
N ILE A 173 3.02 8.52 -2.40
CA ILE A 173 2.25 8.11 -3.58
C ILE A 173 0.84 7.78 -3.12
N LEU A 174 -0.15 8.12 -3.95
CA LEU A 174 -1.56 7.78 -3.71
C LEU A 174 -1.90 6.45 -4.35
N GLY A 175 -2.36 5.52 -3.52
CA GLY A 175 -2.94 4.27 -3.99
C GLY A 175 -4.45 4.33 -4.18
N ASN A 176 -5.03 3.27 -4.70
CA ASN A 176 -6.46 3.24 -4.98
C ASN A 176 -7.30 3.27 -3.71
N ARG A 177 -6.82 2.68 -2.60
CA ARG A 177 -7.52 2.73 -1.30
C ARG A 177 -7.52 4.15 -0.75
N ASP A 178 -6.42 4.87 -0.92
CA ASP A 178 -6.31 6.25 -0.47
C ASP A 178 -7.32 7.15 -1.20
N ILE A 179 -7.33 7.08 -2.54
CA ILE A 179 -8.18 7.92 -3.40
C ILE A 179 -9.67 7.60 -3.21
N ASN A 180 -10.04 6.33 -3.04
CA ASN A 180 -11.44 5.94 -2.93
C ASN A 180 -12.12 6.51 -1.67
N LYS A 181 -11.35 6.90 -0.65
CA LYS A 181 -11.85 7.51 0.60
C LYS A 181 -12.31 8.96 0.42
N MET A 182 -12.03 9.61 -0.72
CA MET A 182 -12.56 10.94 -1.04
C MET A 182 -14.10 10.97 -0.96
N ALA A 183 -14.78 9.85 -1.24
CA ALA A 183 -16.22 9.74 -1.15
C ALA A 183 -16.80 9.87 0.29
N MET A 184 -15.98 9.74 1.35
CA MET A 184 -16.46 9.81 2.74
C MET A 184 -17.00 11.19 3.14
N TYR A 185 -16.40 12.26 2.61
CA TYR A 185 -16.75 13.63 2.97
C TYR A 185 -16.63 14.55 1.74
N PRO A 186 -17.57 15.49 1.53
CA PRO A 186 -18.75 15.78 2.35
C PRO A 186 -19.96 14.86 2.13
N GLN A 187 -19.99 14.08 1.06
CA GLN A 187 -21.20 13.43 0.54
C GLN A 187 -21.83 12.47 1.56
N ILE A 188 -21.11 11.44 2.03
CA ILE A 188 -21.66 10.50 3.02
C ILE A 188 -21.95 11.20 4.35
N ALA A 189 -21.05 12.07 4.81
CA ALA A 189 -21.19 12.71 6.12
C ALA A 189 -22.38 13.69 6.23
N ARG A 190 -22.76 14.35 5.13
CA ARG A 190 -23.70 15.51 5.17
C ARG A 190 -24.92 15.37 4.27
N GLU A 191 -24.85 14.59 3.20
CA GLU A 191 -25.85 14.66 2.13
C GLU A 191 -26.77 13.44 2.12
N VAL A 192 -26.29 12.25 2.49
CA VAL A 192 -27.10 11.02 2.37
C VAL A 192 -28.24 10.92 3.38
N ASP A 193 -28.20 11.68 4.48
CA ASP A 193 -29.16 11.51 5.58
C ASP A 193 -30.62 11.73 5.14
N GLY A 194 -31.48 10.76 5.43
CA GLY A 194 -32.88 10.77 5.04
C GLY A 194 -33.18 10.47 3.57
N MET A 195 -32.16 10.30 2.70
CA MET A 195 -32.37 9.98 1.28
C MET A 195 -32.95 8.57 1.09
N ALA A 196 -33.64 8.35 -0.03
CA ALA A 196 -33.98 7.00 -0.46
C ALA A 196 -32.68 6.21 -0.78
N PRO A 197 -32.57 4.92 -0.43
CA PRO A 197 -31.31 4.17 -0.56
C PRO A 197 -30.68 4.17 -1.96
N ASP A 198 -31.49 4.05 -3.00
CA ASP A 198 -30.99 4.11 -4.39
C ASP A 198 -30.52 5.53 -4.75
N ALA A 199 -31.23 6.57 -4.30
CA ALA A 199 -30.85 7.96 -4.54
C ALA A 199 -29.55 8.34 -3.80
N ALA A 200 -29.33 7.81 -2.59
CA ALA A 200 -28.09 8.02 -1.83
C ALA A 200 -26.88 7.38 -2.54
N GLU A 201 -27.04 6.16 -3.08
CA GLU A 201 -25.99 5.51 -3.87
C GLU A 201 -25.67 6.29 -5.16
N ASP A 202 -26.71 6.72 -5.89
CA ASP A 202 -26.55 7.44 -7.16
C ASP A 202 -25.99 8.87 -6.95
N ALA A 203 -26.28 9.52 -5.81
CA ALA A 203 -25.73 10.84 -5.46
C ALA A 203 -24.23 10.80 -5.15
N LEU A 204 -23.73 9.67 -4.63
CA LEU A 204 -22.32 9.50 -4.32
C LEU A 204 -21.48 9.15 -5.55
N PHE A 205 -22.03 8.29 -6.43
CA PHE A 205 -21.34 7.77 -7.60
C PHE A 205 -21.90 8.40 -8.87
N THR A 206 -21.52 9.65 -9.12
CA THR A 206 -22.16 10.53 -10.10
C THR A 206 -21.86 10.17 -11.56
N LEU A 207 -20.78 9.44 -11.83
CA LEU A 207 -20.49 8.97 -13.19
C LEU A 207 -21.25 7.66 -13.47
N PRO A 208 -22.18 7.64 -14.43
CA PRO A 208 -22.87 6.42 -14.79
C PRO A 208 -21.92 5.41 -15.46
N PRO A 209 -22.10 4.10 -15.20
CA PRO A 209 -21.42 3.05 -15.94
C PRO A 209 -21.87 3.01 -17.41
N PRO A 210 -21.04 2.48 -18.32
CA PRO A 210 -21.45 2.23 -19.69
C PRO A 210 -22.64 1.25 -19.74
N LEU A 211 -23.46 1.33 -20.81
CA LEU A 211 -24.53 0.35 -21.04
C LEU A 211 -23.94 -1.07 -21.12
N LYS A 212 -24.71 -2.04 -20.62
CA LYS A 212 -24.28 -3.44 -20.35
C LYS A 212 -23.63 -4.17 -21.54
N ASP A 213 -23.81 -3.70 -22.76
CA ASP A 213 -23.28 -4.33 -23.98
C ASP A 213 -21.81 -3.99 -24.27
N ALA A 214 -21.19 -3.08 -23.49
CA ALA A 214 -19.83 -2.57 -23.74
C ALA A 214 -18.74 -3.14 -22.81
N VAL A 215 -19.03 -4.14 -21.96
CA VAL A 215 -18.08 -4.64 -20.94
C VAL A 215 -17.70 -6.09 -21.23
N PRO A 216 -16.44 -6.40 -21.60
CA PRO A 216 -15.96 -7.77 -21.71
C PRO A 216 -16.01 -8.46 -20.34
N GLY A 217 -16.54 -9.68 -20.34
CA GLY A 217 -16.90 -10.42 -19.13
C GLY A 217 -15.75 -10.61 -18.14
N GLY A 218 -15.92 -10.04 -16.94
CA GLY A 218 -15.20 -10.41 -15.73
C GLY A 218 -16.20 -10.82 -14.65
N SER A 219 -16.04 -12.03 -14.11
CA SER A 219 -16.84 -12.55 -13.01
C SER A 219 -16.50 -11.82 -11.71
N LEU A 220 -17.12 -10.66 -11.49
CA LEU A 220 -17.16 -10.00 -10.19
C LEU A 220 -18.55 -10.24 -9.59
N LYS A 221 -18.62 -10.74 -8.35
CA LYS A 221 -19.86 -10.74 -7.57
C LYS A 221 -20.43 -9.33 -7.65
N LYS A 222 -21.65 -9.17 -8.18
CA LYS A 222 -22.30 -7.84 -8.23
C LYS A 222 -22.30 -7.26 -6.82
N PRO A 223 -21.71 -6.07 -6.60
CA PRO A 223 -21.69 -5.47 -5.27
C PRO A 223 -23.12 -5.31 -4.77
N LEU A 224 -23.34 -5.61 -3.49
CA LEU A 224 -24.66 -5.53 -2.87
C LEU A 224 -25.13 -4.07 -2.94
N ARG A 225 -26.32 -3.83 -3.48
CA ARG A 225 -26.93 -2.48 -3.49
C ARG A 225 -27.26 -2.06 -2.07
N TYR A 226 -27.12 -0.76 -1.77
CA TYR A 226 -27.33 -0.25 -0.42
C TYR A 226 -28.74 -0.55 0.14
N ARG A 227 -29.76 -0.44 -0.72
CA ARG A 227 -31.14 -0.82 -0.38
C ARG A 227 -31.25 -2.26 0.14
N ASP A 228 -30.54 -3.19 -0.49
CA ASP A 228 -30.61 -4.60 -0.15
C ASP A 228 -29.77 -4.92 1.11
N PHE A 229 -28.69 -4.16 1.34
CA PHE A 229 -27.97 -4.16 2.61
C PHE A 229 -28.88 -3.76 3.79
N LEU A 230 -29.62 -2.65 3.68
CA LEU A 230 -30.56 -2.23 4.72
C LEU A 230 -31.67 -3.26 4.98
N ARG A 231 -32.21 -3.89 3.92
CA ARG A 231 -33.21 -4.97 4.05
C ARG A 231 -32.66 -6.16 4.83
N LYS A 232 -31.43 -6.60 4.52
CA LYS A 232 -30.77 -7.70 5.23
C LYS A 232 -30.58 -7.35 6.71
N ARG A 233 -30.09 -6.15 7.02
CA ARG A 233 -29.91 -5.66 8.40
C ARG A 233 -31.23 -5.65 9.18
N GLN A 234 -32.31 -5.15 8.58
CA GLN A 234 -33.63 -5.13 9.21
C GLN A 234 -34.21 -6.54 9.43
N GLN A 235 -33.94 -7.49 8.52
CA GLN A 235 -34.33 -8.90 8.70
C GLN A 235 -33.57 -9.53 9.86
N GLN A 236 -32.25 -9.32 9.95
CA GLN A 236 -31.42 -9.82 11.06
C GLN A 236 -31.85 -9.25 12.40
N GLN A 237 -32.16 -7.94 12.46
CA GLN A 237 -32.69 -7.31 13.69
C GLN A 237 -34.02 -7.91 14.14
N ARG A 238 -34.95 -8.15 13.20
CA ARG A 238 -36.23 -8.83 13.52
C ARG A 238 -36.02 -10.26 14.00
N GLN A 239 -35.11 -11.01 13.39
CA GLN A 239 -34.77 -12.36 13.82
C GLN A 239 -34.16 -12.38 15.23
N ALA A 240 -33.24 -11.46 15.53
CA ALA A 240 -32.65 -11.32 16.85
C ALA A 240 -33.70 -10.93 17.92
N GLN A 241 -34.63 -10.03 17.57
CA GLN A 241 -35.75 -9.65 18.46
C GLN A 241 -36.71 -10.82 18.70
N HIS A 242 -37.02 -11.63 17.69
CA HIS A 242 -37.84 -12.83 17.86
C HIS A 242 -37.15 -13.90 18.71
N GLN A 243 -35.83 -14.06 18.58
CA GLN A 243 -35.06 -14.99 19.41
C GLN A 243 -34.92 -14.52 20.86
N ALA A 244 -34.77 -13.21 21.10
CA ALA A 244 -34.74 -12.63 22.45
C ALA A 244 -36.13 -12.58 23.12
N GLY A 245 -37.22 -12.43 22.35
CA GLY A 245 -38.59 -12.47 22.86
C GLY A 245 -39.11 -13.89 23.13
N ALA A 246 -38.54 -14.91 22.49
CA ALA A 246 -38.87 -16.31 22.73
C ALA A 246 -38.28 -16.86 24.04
N SER A 247 -37.24 -16.23 24.60
CA SER A 247 -36.67 -16.60 25.91
C SER A 247 -37.44 -16.04 27.11
N ASP A 248 -38.30 -15.04 26.92
CA ASP A 248 -39.11 -14.44 27.99
C ASP A 248 -40.59 -14.90 27.99
N ALA A 249 -41.01 -15.66 26.98
CA ALA A 249 -42.38 -16.14 26.82
C ALA A 249 -42.62 -17.52 27.47
N ALA A 250 -42.25 -17.66 28.75
CA ALA A 250 -42.64 -18.81 29.58
C ALA A 250 -43.24 -18.35 30.91
N SER A 251 -44.25 -17.47 30.89
CA SER A 251 -45.20 -17.25 31.99
C SER A 251 -46.38 -16.35 31.55
N SER A 252 -47.58 -16.92 31.60
CA SER A 252 -48.90 -16.27 31.74
C SER A 252 -49.71 -15.83 30.49
N PRO A 253 -51.06 -15.86 30.60
CA PRO A 253 -51.94 -16.17 29.47
C PRO A 253 -52.55 -14.95 28.78
N ARG A 254 -53.05 -15.24 27.58
CA ARG A 254 -53.70 -14.36 26.61
C ARG A 254 -54.87 -13.58 27.19
N VAL A 255 -54.89 -12.27 26.91
CA VAL A 255 -56.10 -11.47 26.84
C VAL A 255 -56.13 -10.86 25.44
N ASP A 256 -57.20 -11.17 24.72
CA ASP A 256 -57.56 -10.59 23.44
C ASP A 256 -57.86 -9.10 23.63
N ASP A 257 -57.21 -8.23 22.85
CA ASP A 257 -57.82 -6.96 22.48
C ASP A 257 -57.37 -6.54 21.08
N ASP A 258 -58.37 -6.31 20.25
CA ASP A 258 -58.29 -5.82 18.89
C ASP A 258 -57.91 -4.33 18.88
N SER A 259 -57.39 -3.88 17.74
CA SER A 259 -57.29 -2.47 17.29
C SER A 259 -56.10 -1.63 17.78
N VAL A 260 -54.99 -1.67 17.02
CA VAL A 260 -54.29 -0.43 16.59
C VAL A 260 -53.78 -0.61 15.16
N SER A 261 -54.58 -0.08 14.23
CA SER A 261 -54.17 0.26 12.88
C SER A 261 -53.19 1.44 12.94
N GLY A 262 -51.89 1.15 12.89
CA GLY A 262 -50.81 2.14 12.88
C GLY A 262 -49.72 1.72 11.89
N GLY A 263 -50.08 1.64 10.61
CA GLY A 263 -49.12 1.38 9.53
C GLY A 263 -48.18 2.57 9.34
N THR A 264 -47.10 2.65 10.13
CA THR A 264 -45.93 3.43 9.74
C THR A 264 -45.31 2.71 8.54
N SER A 265 -45.49 3.29 7.34
CA SER A 265 -44.77 2.89 6.14
C SER A 265 -43.29 2.77 6.48
N ASN A 266 -42.79 1.53 6.51
CA ASN A 266 -41.44 1.16 6.94
C ASN A 266 -40.47 1.51 5.80
N THR A 267 -40.40 2.80 5.49
CA THR A 267 -39.69 3.35 4.34
C THR A 267 -38.21 3.36 4.71
N LEU A 268 -37.42 2.52 4.03
CA LEU A 268 -35.97 2.50 4.22
C LEU A 268 -35.41 3.87 3.81
N CYS A 269 -34.65 4.50 4.69
CA CYS A 269 -33.92 5.73 4.43
C CYS A 269 -32.44 5.50 4.72
N ALA A 270 -31.60 6.31 4.09
CA ALA A 270 -30.17 6.30 4.31
C ALA A 270 -29.83 7.08 5.59
N ASP A 271 -28.91 6.55 6.40
CA ASP A 271 -28.21 7.31 7.44
C ASP A 271 -26.69 7.24 7.20
N PRO A 272 -25.91 8.26 7.60
CA PRO A 272 -24.48 8.31 7.32
C PRO A 272 -23.68 7.13 7.88
N VAL A 273 -24.08 6.56 9.02
CA VAL A 273 -23.33 5.49 9.69
C VAL A 273 -23.47 4.19 8.90
N SER A 274 -24.71 3.77 8.65
CA SER A 274 -24.98 2.54 7.91
C SER A 274 -24.55 2.63 6.45
N PHE A 275 -24.60 3.83 5.86
CA PHE A 275 -24.11 4.08 4.50
C PHE A 275 -22.59 3.93 4.46
N LEU A 276 -21.87 4.49 5.44
CA LEU A 276 -20.42 4.31 5.56
C LEU A 276 -20.03 2.84 5.76
N GLU A 277 -20.71 2.11 6.65
CA GLU A 277 -20.49 0.68 6.86
C GLU A 277 -20.66 -0.10 5.54
N TRP A 278 -21.75 0.14 4.83
CA TRP A 278 -21.99 -0.47 3.52
C TRP A 278 -20.93 -0.09 2.49
N ALA A 279 -20.56 1.19 2.41
CA ALA A 279 -19.60 1.69 1.43
C ALA A 279 -18.21 1.10 1.67
N LEU A 280 -17.76 1.02 2.93
CA LEU A 280 -16.50 0.36 3.30
C LEU A 280 -16.48 -1.10 2.84
N GLU A 281 -17.55 -1.85 3.09
CA GLU A 281 -17.66 -3.26 2.75
C GLU A 281 -17.78 -3.51 1.23
N ASN A 282 -18.56 -2.69 0.52
CA ASN A 282 -19.01 -3.01 -0.84
C ASN A 282 -18.40 -2.12 -1.94
N LYS A 283 -17.78 -0.98 -1.59
CA LYS A 283 -17.32 0.02 -2.56
C LYS A 283 -15.88 0.48 -2.33
N PHE A 284 -15.42 0.53 -1.09
CA PHE A 284 -14.05 0.92 -0.74
C PHE A 284 -13.11 -0.28 -0.56
N GLY A 285 -13.68 -1.49 -0.46
CA GLY A 285 -12.99 -2.77 -0.46
C GLY A 285 -12.34 -3.14 0.88
N GLY A 286 -12.74 -2.47 1.97
CA GLY A 286 -12.24 -2.67 3.32
C GLY A 286 -13.37 -3.18 4.24
N PRO A 287 -13.76 -4.46 4.17
CA PRO A 287 -14.93 -4.98 4.89
C PRO A 287 -14.79 -4.93 6.41
N ASN A 288 -13.56 -4.99 6.92
CA ASN A 288 -13.27 -4.94 8.35
C ASN A 288 -12.83 -3.55 8.84
N THR A 289 -12.69 -2.57 7.93
CA THR A 289 -12.11 -1.25 8.23
C THR A 289 -12.88 -0.50 9.32
N PHE A 290 -14.21 -0.62 9.37
CA PHE A 290 -15.01 -0.02 10.44
C PHE A 290 -14.69 -0.62 11.81
N ALA A 291 -14.53 -1.95 11.89
CA ALA A 291 -14.16 -2.64 13.12
C ALA A 291 -12.71 -2.32 13.52
N HIS A 292 -11.79 -2.27 12.57
CA HIS A 292 -10.40 -1.88 12.83
C HIS A 292 -10.28 -0.45 13.36
N ARG A 293 -11.04 0.50 12.80
CA ARG A 293 -11.09 1.87 13.34
C ARG A 293 -11.63 1.91 14.77
N ARG A 294 -12.66 1.13 15.08
CA ARG A 294 -13.16 1.02 16.46
C ARG A 294 -12.04 0.59 17.42
N GLN A 295 -11.26 -0.42 17.03
CA GLN A 295 -10.15 -0.90 17.84
C GLN A 295 -9.05 0.17 17.98
N GLU A 296 -8.66 0.82 16.88
CA GLU A 296 -7.67 1.90 16.90
C GLU A 296 -8.09 3.05 17.86
N LEU A 297 -9.35 3.47 17.82
CA LEU A 297 -9.85 4.53 18.70
C LEU A 297 -9.77 4.14 20.19
N ARG A 298 -10.04 2.87 20.51
CA ARG A 298 -9.89 2.35 21.89
C ARG A 298 -8.42 2.37 22.33
N GLU A 299 -7.50 1.99 21.46
CA GLU A 299 -6.05 2.00 21.75
C GLU A 299 -5.51 3.42 21.93
N ILE A 300 -5.93 4.37 21.08
CA ILE A 300 -5.58 5.79 21.22
C ILE A 300 -6.12 6.36 22.54
N ALA A 301 -7.36 6.03 22.90
CA ALA A 301 -7.96 6.45 24.16
C ALA A 301 -7.20 5.89 25.37
N ALA A 302 -6.80 4.62 25.33
CA ALA A 302 -6.01 3.99 26.39
C ALA A 302 -4.65 4.69 26.60
N MET A 303 -3.90 4.96 25.51
CA MET A 303 -2.63 5.70 25.60
C MET A 303 -2.80 7.10 26.21
N THR A 304 -3.87 7.80 25.83
CA THR A 304 -4.16 9.15 26.33
C THR A 304 -4.53 9.13 27.83
N ALA A 305 -5.24 8.09 28.28
CA ALA A 305 -5.60 7.93 29.69
C ALA A 305 -4.37 7.62 30.56
N GLU A 306 -3.49 6.71 30.11
CA GLU A 306 -2.23 6.39 30.80
C GLU A 306 -1.28 7.61 30.88
N GLY A 307 -1.25 8.45 29.85
CA GLY A 307 -0.50 9.72 29.86
C GLY A 307 -1.10 10.81 30.78
N SER A 308 -2.39 10.72 31.09
CA SER A 308 -3.13 11.69 31.91
C SER A 308 -3.19 11.33 33.41
N GLU A 309 -2.80 10.11 33.81
CA GLU A 309 -2.74 9.75 35.25
C GLU A 309 -1.65 10.52 36.03
N ALA A 310 -0.82 11.32 35.35
CA ALA A 310 0.09 12.27 35.98
C ALA A 310 -0.59 13.59 36.44
N VAL A 311 -1.85 13.87 36.08
CA VAL A 311 -2.53 15.11 36.48
C VAL A 311 -3.98 14.85 36.90
N THR A 312 -4.15 14.77 38.23
CA THR A 312 -5.36 14.99 39.03
C THR A 312 -6.57 14.04 38.87
N ARG A 313 -6.80 13.28 39.94
CA ARG A 313 -8.13 12.83 40.39
C ARG A 313 -9.10 14.02 40.47
N ALA A 314 -10.13 14.01 39.64
CA ALA A 314 -11.42 14.60 39.94
C ALA A 314 -12.50 13.86 39.13
N SER A 315 -13.39 13.15 39.83
CA SER A 315 -14.60 12.56 39.23
C SER A 315 -15.49 13.63 38.62
N PRO A 316 -16.31 13.25 37.64
CA PRO A 316 -17.70 13.70 37.67
C PRO A 316 -18.69 12.55 37.47
N GLU A 317 -19.61 12.45 38.42
CA GLU A 317 -20.93 11.87 38.23
C GLU A 317 -21.73 12.75 37.24
N ALA A 318 -22.36 12.16 36.22
CA ALA A 318 -23.57 12.69 35.60
C ALA A 318 -24.24 11.66 34.66
N ASP A 319 -25.40 11.19 35.11
CA ASP A 319 -26.65 11.04 34.35
C ASP A 319 -26.67 10.20 33.05
N THR A 320 -26.93 8.91 33.21
CA THR A 320 -27.38 8.00 32.13
C THR A 320 -28.88 8.17 31.88
N GLY A 321 -29.24 9.18 31.08
CA GLY A 321 -30.59 9.36 30.51
C GLY A 321 -30.79 8.50 29.26
N THR A 322 -31.74 7.57 29.35
CA THR A 322 -32.10 6.58 28.32
C THR A 322 -32.81 7.23 27.12
N LEU A 323 -32.34 6.98 25.90
CA LEU A 323 -33.13 7.09 24.66
C LEU A 323 -32.77 5.92 23.72
N LYS A 324 -33.45 4.79 23.92
CA LYS A 324 -33.49 3.68 22.95
C LYS A 324 -34.51 4.04 21.87
N ASN A 325 -34.03 4.59 20.76
CA ASN A 325 -34.67 4.44 19.45
C ASN A 325 -33.63 3.82 18.52
N GLY A 326 -34.07 2.91 17.64
CA GLY A 326 -33.23 1.95 16.89
C GLY A 326 -32.26 2.51 15.85
N GLY A 327 -31.39 3.44 16.24
CA GLY A 327 -30.23 3.92 15.51
C GLY A 327 -28.92 3.29 16.02
N ALA A 328 -27.84 3.48 15.26
CA ALA A 328 -26.49 2.98 15.57
C ALA A 328 -26.09 3.19 17.04
N THR A 329 -25.31 2.28 17.62
CA THR A 329 -24.88 2.44 19.02
C THR A 329 -24.05 3.72 19.16
N THR A 330 -24.01 4.34 20.35
CA THR A 330 -23.21 5.55 20.61
C THR A 330 -21.74 5.37 20.18
N GLU A 331 -21.22 4.15 20.25
CA GLU A 331 -19.88 3.81 19.77
C GLU A 331 -19.77 3.83 18.23
N ASP A 332 -20.71 3.24 17.50
CA ASP A 332 -20.69 3.23 16.02
C ASP A 332 -20.75 4.66 15.46
N ALA A 333 -21.54 5.53 16.09
CA ALA A 333 -21.61 6.94 15.74
C ALA A 333 -20.25 7.64 15.95
N MET A 334 -19.52 7.34 17.04
CA MET A 334 -18.16 7.86 17.26
C MET A 334 -17.15 7.33 16.23
N VAL A 335 -17.25 6.05 15.86
CA VAL A 335 -16.40 5.44 14.83
C VAL A 335 -16.63 6.13 13.49
N ALA A 336 -17.88 6.27 13.05
CA ALA A 336 -18.23 6.97 11.81
C ALA A 336 -17.76 8.43 11.83
N ALA A 337 -18.00 9.15 12.94
CA ALA A 337 -17.53 10.51 13.12
C ALA A 337 -16.00 10.63 12.98
N SER A 338 -15.24 9.63 13.40
CA SER A 338 -13.78 9.60 13.21
C SER A 338 -13.38 9.52 11.73
N PHE A 339 -14.09 8.75 10.91
CA PHE A 339 -13.83 8.69 9.46
C PHE A 339 -14.13 10.04 8.81
N PHE A 340 -15.27 10.64 9.13
CA PHE A 340 -15.65 11.94 8.59
C PHE A 340 -14.71 13.05 9.03
N THR A 341 -14.26 13.03 10.28
CA THR A 341 -13.27 13.99 10.79
C THR A 341 -11.92 13.80 10.10
N SER A 342 -11.49 12.55 9.86
CA SER A 342 -10.27 12.26 9.10
C SER A 342 -10.33 12.74 7.65
N ALA A 343 -11.51 12.73 7.01
CA ALA A 343 -11.71 13.16 5.63
C ALA A 343 -12.02 14.67 5.46
N GLN A 344 -12.20 15.42 6.55
CA GLN A 344 -12.37 16.87 6.53
C GLN A 344 -11.03 17.62 6.38
N PRO A 345 -11.03 18.89 5.93
CA PRO A 345 -9.84 19.73 5.96
C PRO A 345 -9.14 19.71 7.33
N GLY A 346 -7.82 19.46 7.35
CA GLY A 346 -7.04 19.25 8.58
C GLY A 346 -7.08 17.82 9.13
N GLY A 347 -7.98 16.96 8.64
CA GLY A 347 -8.05 15.54 8.95
C GLY A 347 -6.98 14.72 8.24
N VAL A 348 -6.58 13.60 8.84
CA VAL A 348 -5.44 12.79 8.35
C VAL A 348 -5.61 12.28 6.91
N TYR A 349 -6.82 11.89 6.48
CA TYR A 349 -7.05 11.42 5.10
C TYR A 349 -7.02 12.58 4.12
N TYR A 350 -7.69 13.69 4.46
CA TYR A 350 -7.69 14.89 3.63
C TYR A 350 -6.26 15.39 3.39
N GLU A 351 -5.48 15.51 4.47
CA GLU A 351 -4.10 15.99 4.41
C GLU A 351 -3.17 15.02 3.68
N TYR A 352 -3.40 13.70 3.82
CA TYR A 352 -2.65 12.68 3.07
C TYR A 352 -2.91 12.79 1.56
N ILE A 353 -4.18 12.86 1.14
CA ILE A 353 -4.54 13.02 -0.28
C ILE A 353 -4.04 14.36 -0.83
N ARG A 354 -4.11 15.43 -0.03
CA ARG A 354 -3.57 16.75 -0.39
C ARG A 354 -2.06 16.70 -0.63
N ALA A 355 -1.31 16.04 0.26
CA ALA A 355 0.14 15.99 0.20
C ALA A 355 0.69 14.91 -0.76
N GLY A 356 -0.13 13.92 -1.11
CA GLY A 356 0.26 12.83 -1.97
C GLY A 356 0.29 13.19 -3.46
N VAL A 357 0.96 12.37 -4.25
CA VAL A 357 1.12 12.51 -5.70
C VAL A 357 0.76 11.18 -6.38
N LEU A 358 0.47 11.17 -7.68
CA LEU A 358 0.24 9.91 -8.41
C LEU A 358 1.57 9.22 -8.78
N SER A 359 2.64 9.99 -8.92
CA SER A 359 3.95 9.49 -9.27
C SER A 359 5.09 10.40 -8.83
N VAL A 360 6.31 9.86 -8.72
CA VAL A 360 7.53 10.66 -8.61
C VAL A 360 8.68 10.01 -9.39
N VAL A 361 9.49 10.81 -10.08
CA VAL A 361 10.72 10.34 -10.73
C VAL A 361 11.93 10.85 -9.95
N LEU A 362 12.74 9.95 -9.41
CA LEU A 362 13.98 10.27 -8.71
C LEU A 362 15.13 9.46 -9.32
N ASP A 363 16.17 10.15 -9.77
CA ASP A 363 17.39 9.53 -10.28
C ASP A 363 17.15 8.46 -11.37
N GLY A 364 16.15 8.68 -12.25
CA GLY A 364 15.79 7.77 -13.33
C GLY A 364 14.88 6.60 -12.92
N VAL A 365 14.41 6.60 -11.67
CA VAL A 365 13.45 5.64 -11.12
C VAL A 365 12.08 6.31 -10.99
N LEU A 366 11.07 5.74 -11.65
CA LEU A 366 9.67 6.13 -11.53
C LEU A 366 9.01 5.32 -10.41
N PHE A 367 8.49 5.99 -9.40
CA PHE A 367 7.70 5.39 -8.34
C PHE A 367 6.23 5.74 -8.54
N LEU A 368 5.37 4.74 -8.46
CA LEU A 368 3.92 4.84 -8.60
C LEU A 368 3.27 3.66 -7.85
N HIS A 369 1.98 3.74 -7.56
CA HIS A 369 1.31 2.72 -6.76
C HIS A 369 0.99 1.47 -7.56
N GLY A 370 0.34 1.61 -8.72
CA GLY A 370 0.07 0.49 -9.62
C GLY A 370 1.26 0.24 -10.53
N GLY A 371 1.07 0.28 -11.85
CA GLY A 371 2.09 -0.08 -12.83
C GLY A 371 1.92 0.66 -14.14
N VAL A 372 2.90 0.53 -15.04
CA VAL A 372 2.80 1.00 -16.44
C VAL A 372 2.75 -0.19 -17.38
N ASN A 373 1.89 -0.12 -18.39
CA ASN A 373 1.72 -1.15 -19.40
C ASN A 373 1.20 -0.54 -20.72
N GLY A 374 0.86 -1.40 -21.68
CA GLY A 374 0.35 -0.99 -22.99
C GLY A 374 -1.02 -0.29 -22.94
N ASP A 375 -1.80 -0.47 -21.87
CA ASP A 375 -3.15 0.07 -21.79
C ASP A 375 -3.19 1.44 -21.11
N ASN A 376 -2.22 1.78 -20.26
CA ASN A 376 -2.27 3.00 -19.44
C ASN A 376 -1.18 4.05 -19.76
N THR A 377 -0.11 3.67 -20.44
CA THR A 377 1.03 4.56 -20.64
C THR A 377 0.65 5.76 -21.50
N GLY A 378 0.87 6.96 -20.97
CA GLY A 378 0.58 8.21 -21.68
C GLY A 378 -0.84 8.74 -21.49
N PHE A 379 -1.72 8.05 -20.76
CA PHE A 379 -3.10 8.48 -20.60
C PHE A 379 -3.30 9.48 -19.45
N VAL A 380 -4.06 10.54 -19.71
CA VAL A 380 -4.58 11.49 -18.70
C VAL A 380 -6.10 11.60 -18.87
N PRO A 381 -6.90 11.33 -17.83
CA PRO A 381 -8.36 11.43 -17.93
C PRO A 381 -8.86 12.86 -18.11
N SER A 382 -10.11 12.99 -18.57
CA SER A 382 -10.81 14.28 -18.64
C SER A 382 -11.59 14.57 -17.34
N LEU A 383 -11.44 15.79 -16.81
CA LEU A 383 -12.25 16.31 -15.70
C LEU A 383 -13.68 16.66 -16.13
N GLU A 384 -13.88 16.96 -17.40
CA GLU A 384 -15.17 17.39 -17.95
C GLU A 384 -16.08 16.21 -18.32
N ALA A 385 -15.56 14.98 -18.22
CA ALA A 385 -16.31 13.79 -18.59
C ALA A 385 -17.50 13.57 -17.64
N THR A 386 -18.65 13.29 -18.23
CA THR A 386 -19.91 13.06 -17.53
C THR A 386 -20.24 11.58 -17.34
N SER A 387 -19.40 10.68 -17.85
CA SER A 387 -19.49 9.23 -17.62
C SER A 387 -18.11 8.55 -17.60
N TYR A 388 -18.05 7.32 -17.10
CA TYR A 388 -16.79 6.54 -17.12
C TYR A 388 -16.29 6.28 -18.55
N ALA A 389 -17.19 6.06 -19.52
CA ALA A 389 -16.81 5.85 -20.91
C ALA A 389 -16.25 7.12 -21.56
N GLU A 390 -16.84 8.28 -21.23
CA GLU A 390 -16.39 9.56 -21.76
C GLU A 390 -14.99 9.95 -21.26
N GLN A 391 -14.58 9.50 -20.06
CA GLN A 391 -13.22 9.78 -19.57
C GLN A 391 -12.13 9.29 -20.52
N ILE A 392 -12.34 8.13 -21.15
CA ILE A 392 -11.36 7.54 -22.06
C ILE A 392 -11.40 8.25 -23.41
N ILE A 393 -12.60 8.56 -23.92
CA ILE A 393 -12.80 9.22 -25.22
C ILE A 393 -12.30 10.67 -25.21
N ALA A 394 -12.61 11.41 -24.14
CA ALA A 394 -12.21 12.82 -23.97
C ALA A 394 -10.84 12.98 -23.32
N GLY A 395 -10.29 11.90 -22.74
CA GLY A 395 -8.96 11.88 -22.17
C GLY A 395 -7.86 12.06 -23.23
N LYS A 396 -6.68 12.42 -22.76
CA LYS A 396 -5.54 12.78 -23.61
C LYS A 396 -4.45 11.72 -23.55
N TRP A 397 -3.76 11.51 -24.67
CA TRP A 397 -2.73 10.50 -24.84
C TRP A 397 -1.40 11.13 -25.28
N TRP A 398 -0.37 10.96 -24.45
CA TRP A 398 1.02 11.36 -24.74
C TRP A 398 1.81 10.28 -25.48
N LEU A 399 1.29 9.05 -25.54
CA LEU A 399 1.81 7.96 -26.35
C LEU A 399 0.69 7.43 -27.28
N PRO A 400 0.39 8.12 -28.39
CA PRO A 400 -0.72 7.76 -29.28
C PRO A 400 -0.65 6.35 -29.88
N GLU A 401 0.55 5.77 -29.98
CA GLU A 401 0.80 4.44 -30.54
C GLU A 401 0.17 3.31 -29.71
N VAL A 402 -0.10 3.57 -28.42
CA VAL A 402 -0.76 2.61 -27.52
C VAL A 402 -2.18 3.02 -27.17
N ALA A 403 -2.69 4.13 -27.73
CA ALA A 403 -4.06 4.56 -27.50
C ALA A 403 -5.06 3.55 -28.10
N PRO A 404 -6.22 3.31 -27.47
CA PRO A 404 -7.24 2.41 -27.98
C PRO A 404 -7.69 2.78 -29.40
N GLN A 405 -7.89 1.77 -30.24
CA GLN A 405 -8.34 1.96 -31.62
C GLN A 405 -9.71 2.64 -31.68
N GLY A 406 -9.85 3.62 -32.57
CA GLY A 406 -11.11 4.36 -32.78
C GLY A 406 -11.27 5.61 -31.91
N ILE A 407 -10.35 5.88 -30.97
CA ILE A 407 -10.26 7.18 -30.32
C ILE A 407 -9.53 8.12 -31.27
N ALA A 408 -10.27 9.03 -31.91
CA ALA A 408 -9.65 10.14 -32.63
C ALA A 408 -8.86 10.97 -31.60
N THR A 409 -7.54 11.08 -31.75
CA THR A 409 -6.71 12.02 -30.99
C THR A 409 -7.09 13.43 -31.45
N ALA A 410 -8.23 13.92 -30.95
CA ALA A 410 -8.97 15.07 -31.47
C ALA A 410 -8.33 16.43 -31.14
N SER A 411 -7.10 16.44 -30.65
CA SER A 411 -6.31 17.64 -30.47
C SER A 411 -4.90 17.31 -30.95
N GLY A 412 -4.27 18.26 -31.65
CA GLY A 412 -2.89 18.11 -32.12
C GLY A 412 -1.94 17.62 -31.02
N PRO A 413 -0.73 17.18 -31.39
CA PRO A 413 0.19 16.55 -30.43
C PRO A 413 0.30 17.39 -29.15
N PRO A 414 0.24 16.77 -27.95
CA PRO A 414 0.37 17.50 -26.70
C PRO A 414 1.63 18.38 -26.72
N LEU A 415 1.64 19.47 -25.95
CA LEU A 415 2.74 20.45 -25.91
C LEU A 415 4.11 19.85 -25.52
N GLY A 416 4.13 18.58 -25.08
CA GLY A 416 5.32 17.79 -24.83
C GLY A 416 5.10 16.33 -25.22
N THR A 417 6.17 15.63 -25.58
CA THR A 417 6.14 14.26 -26.09
C THR A 417 6.84 13.27 -25.16
N SER A 418 7.37 13.71 -24.01
CA SER A 418 8.10 12.85 -23.08
C SER A 418 7.20 12.26 -21.98
N ALA A 419 7.65 11.17 -21.36
CA ALA A 419 6.99 10.59 -20.19
C ALA A 419 6.97 11.57 -19.02
N LEU A 420 7.95 12.46 -18.89
CA LEU A 420 7.97 13.48 -17.83
C LEU A 420 6.88 14.53 -18.03
N ASP A 421 6.58 14.90 -19.28
CA ASP A 421 5.47 15.81 -19.60
C ASP A 421 4.12 15.16 -19.29
N TRP A 422 3.99 13.87 -19.64
CA TRP A 422 2.79 13.08 -19.30
C TRP A 422 2.55 13.02 -17.80
N LEU A 423 3.57 12.65 -17.01
CA LEU A 423 3.44 12.55 -15.56
C LEU A 423 3.13 13.92 -14.94
N THR A 424 3.72 15.00 -15.45
CA THR A 424 3.39 16.38 -15.03
C THR A 424 1.93 16.71 -15.31
N ALA A 425 1.41 16.39 -16.50
CA ALA A 425 0.01 16.61 -16.84
C ALA A 425 -0.95 15.76 -15.98
N LEU A 426 -0.53 14.55 -15.59
CA LEU A 426 -1.30 13.68 -14.71
C LEU A 426 -1.34 14.22 -13.26
N GLU A 427 -0.24 14.78 -12.75
CA GLU A 427 -0.25 15.49 -11.46
C GLU A 427 -1.14 16.74 -11.50
N GLU A 428 -1.11 17.52 -12.59
CA GLU A 428 -2.03 18.65 -12.76
C GLU A 428 -3.51 18.23 -12.76
N PHE A 429 -3.82 17.08 -13.37
CA PHE A 429 -5.14 16.46 -13.31
C PHE A 429 -5.54 16.14 -11.86
N LYS A 430 -4.66 15.47 -11.10
CA LYS A 430 -4.89 15.14 -9.69
C LYS A 430 -5.15 16.40 -8.86
N GLU A 431 -4.32 17.44 -8.99
CA GLU A 431 -4.47 18.68 -8.21
C GLU A 431 -5.80 19.40 -8.50
N LYS A 432 -6.22 19.43 -9.76
CA LYS A 432 -7.53 20.01 -10.14
C LYS A 432 -8.68 19.16 -9.58
N ALA A 433 -8.62 17.84 -9.72
CA ALA A 433 -9.65 16.95 -9.18
C ALA A 433 -9.74 17.01 -7.65
N PHE A 434 -8.60 17.12 -6.96
CA PHE A 434 -8.56 17.35 -5.53
C PHE A 434 -9.20 18.70 -5.17
N SER A 435 -8.95 19.75 -5.94
CA SER A 435 -9.56 21.06 -5.74
C SER A 435 -11.09 21.01 -5.91
N GLU A 436 -11.59 20.28 -6.91
CA GLU A 436 -13.03 20.06 -7.10
C GLU A 436 -13.66 19.35 -5.91
N TRP A 437 -12.99 18.32 -5.38
CA TRP A 437 -13.40 17.60 -4.19
C TRP A 437 -13.42 18.49 -2.94
N ALA A 438 -12.30 19.16 -2.66
CA ALA A 438 -12.13 19.99 -1.48
C ALA A 438 -13.15 21.15 -1.42
N ASN A 439 -13.52 21.70 -2.59
CA ASN A 439 -14.49 22.80 -2.70
C ASN A 439 -15.93 22.33 -2.94
N GLY A 440 -16.16 21.03 -3.15
CA GLY A 440 -17.49 20.48 -3.45
C GLY A 440 -18.07 20.93 -4.80
N THR A 441 -17.22 21.23 -5.79
CA THR A 441 -17.60 21.75 -7.12
C THR A 441 -17.52 20.67 -8.20
N ALA A 442 -18.12 20.94 -9.37
CA ALA A 442 -18.04 20.07 -10.56
C ALA A 442 -18.33 18.59 -10.25
N SER A 443 -17.41 17.69 -10.58
CA SER A 443 -17.53 16.24 -10.32
C SER A 443 -17.22 15.84 -8.89
N ARG A 444 -16.85 16.79 -8.02
CA ARG A 444 -16.50 16.59 -6.60
C ARG A 444 -15.41 15.53 -6.41
N GLY A 445 -14.43 15.49 -7.32
CA GLY A 445 -13.30 14.55 -7.30
C GLY A 445 -13.60 13.16 -7.87
N GLU A 446 -14.82 12.93 -8.37
CA GLU A 446 -15.20 11.64 -8.96
C GLU A 446 -14.33 11.30 -10.18
N ALA A 447 -13.83 12.29 -10.93
CA ALA A 447 -12.89 12.04 -12.02
C ALA A 447 -11.60 11.33 -11.56
N LEU A 448 -10.99 11.81 -10.47
CA LEU A 448 -9.80 11.17 -9.88
C LEU A 448 -10.15 9.83 -9.25
N ARG A 449 -11.32 9.72 -8.59
CA ARG A 449 -11.77 8.46 -8.04
C ARG A 449 -11.93 7.41 -9.12
N ALA A 450 -12.60 7.74 -10.22
CA ALA A 450 -12.78 6.90 -11.40
C ALA A 450 -11.46 6.39 -11.98
N TYR A 451 -10.44 7.25 -12.00
CA TYR A 451 -9.10 6.88 -12.46
C TYR A 451 -8.49 5.77 -11.61
N ALA A 452 -8.77 5.74 -10.31
CA ALA A 452 -8.31 4.65 -9.42
C ALA A 452 -9.32 3.49 -9.32
N HIS A 453 -10.62 3.76 -9.45
CA HIS A 453 -11.71 2.81 -9.23
C HIS A 453 -13.06 3.39 -9.70
N PRO A 454 -13.92 2.67 -10.46
CA PRO A 454 -13.90 1.23 -10.74
C PRO A 454 -13.21 0.85 -12.06
N ARG A 455 -13.06 -0.46 -12.32
CA ARG A 455 -12.36 -1.10 -13.46
C ARG A 455 -12.75 -0.65 -14.89
N PHE A 456 -13.62 0.33 -15.09
CA PHE A 456 -13.92 0.86 -16.42
C PHE A 456 -12.80 1.76 -16.94
N VAL A 457 -12.34 2.71 -16.12
CA VAL A 457 -11.23 3.61 -16.45
C VAL A 457 -9.90 3.07 -15.92
N ALA A 458 -9.96 2.32 -14.81
CA ALA A 458 -8.81 1.78 -14.11
C ALA A 458 -7.79 0.99 -14.97
N PRO A 459 -8.16 0.25 -16.04
CA PRO A 459 -7.18 -0.38 -16.93
C PRO A 459 -6.20 0.63 -17.56
N HIS A 460 -6.63 1.89 -17.74
CA HIS A 460 -5.81 2.98 -18.25
C HIS A 460 -5.10 3.77 -17.14
N SER A 461 -5.12 3.28 -15.90
CA SER A 461 -4.59 3.96 -14.74
C SER A 461 -3.22 3.44 -14.34
N ILE A 462 -2.32 4.36 -13.99
CA ILE A 462 -1.06 3.98 -13.34
C ILE A 462 -1.24 3.64 -11.86
N VAL A 463 -2.41 3.95 -11.26
CA VAL A 463 -2.70 3.66 -9.85
C VAL A 463 -3.04 2.18 -9.66
N VAL A 464 -3.67 1.54 -10.63
CA VAL A 464 -4.04 0.11 -10.55
C VAL A 464 -3.53 -0.70 -11.74
N GLY A 465 -2.64 -0.12 -12.54
CA GLY A 465 -1.93 -0.83 -13.60
C GLY A 465 -1.11 -1.98 -13.02
N THR A 466 -0.91 -3.02 -13.80
CA THR A 466 -0.10 -4.16 -13.38
C THR A 466 0.59 -4.77 -14.59
N VAL A 467 1.72 -5.42 -14.35
CA VAL A 467 2.42 -6.29 -15.30
C VAL A 467 2.24 -7.77 -14.94
N MET A 468 1.44 -8.05 -13.93
CA MET A 468 1.16 -9.37 -13.41
C MET A 468 -0.20 -9.84 -13.90
N ASP A 469 -0.27 -11.03 -14.48
CA ASP A 469 -1.51 -11.69 -14.93
C ASP A 469 -1.73 -13.00 -14.17
N VAL A 470 -2.74 -13.76 -14.54
CA VAL A 470 -3.14 -15.04 -13.92
C VAL A 470 -2.02 -16.08 -13.91
N ASP A 471 -1.10 -16.03 -14.87
CA ASP A 471 0.06 -16.90 -15.05
C ASP A 471 1.40 -16.25 -14.64
N GLY A 472 1.35 -15.05 -14.03
CA GLY A 472 2.52 -14.40 -13.45
C GLY A 472 2.96 -13.12 -14.15
N PRO A 473 4.24 -12.73 -14.00
CA PRO A 473 4.76 -11.51 -14.61
C PRO A 473 4.84 -11.61 -16.14
N HIS A 474 4.57 -10.49 -16.81
CA HIS A 474 4.69 -10.32 -18.25
C HIS A 474 5.57 -9.13 -18.61
N HIS A 475 6.16 -9.23 -19.81
CA HIS A 475 6.81 -8.10 -20.45
C HIS A 475 5.80 -7.06 -20.91
N ILE A 476 6.19 -5.79 -20.91
CA ILE A 476 5.41 -4.69 -21.48
C ILE A 476 5.83 -4.39 -22.94
N PRO A 477 4.97 -3.76 -23.76
CA PRO A 477 5.32 -3.45 -25.15
C PRO A 477 6.61 -2.62 -25.27
N LEU A 478 7.47 -2.96 -26.25
CA LEU A 478 8.74 -2.25 -26.46
C LEU A 478 8.57 -0.76 -26.79
N THR A 479 7.42 -0.36 -27.31
CA THR A 479 7.07 1.06 -27.52
C THR A 479 6.98 1.83 -26.20
N VAL A 480 6.39 1.22 -25.16
CA VAL A 480 6.33 1.77 -23.80
C VAL A 480 7.73 1.81 -23.18
N VAL A 481 8.50 0.72 -23.31
CA VAL A 481 9.89 0.66 -22.83
C VAL A 481 10.75 1.76 -23.44
N ALA A 482 10.68 1.93 -24.78
CA ALA A 482 11.39 2.98 -25.49
C ALA A 482 10.99 4.37 -25.01
N TYR A 483 9.68 4.62 -24.86
CA TYR A 483 9.12 5.89 -24.40
C TYR A 483 9.66 6.30 -23.03
N LEU A 484 9.70 5.37 -22.07
CA LEU A 484 10.21 5.61 -20.71
C LEU A 484 11.73 5.81 -20.71
N LEU A 485 12.48 4.92 -21.38
CA LEU A 485 13.95 5.01 -21.47
C LEU A 485 14.42 6.31 -22.11
N GLN A 486 13.77 6.73 -23.19
CA GLN A 486 14.09 7.98 -23.89
C GLN A 486 13.77 9.20 -23.03
N SER A 487 12.82 9.08 -22.09
CA SER A 487 12.50 10.11 -21.11
C SER A 487 13.43 10.09 -19.88
N GLY A 488 14.46 9.24 -19.89
CA GLY A 488 15.44 9.10 -18.80
C GLY A 488 15.00 8.19 -17.66
N ILE A 489 13.93 7.41 -17.83
CA ILE A 489 13.40 6.48 -16.83
C ILE A 489 13.89 5.06 -17.17
N HIS A 490 14.71 4.47 -16.32
CA HIS A 490 15.28 3.12 -16.51
C HIS A 490 14.67 2.06 -15.57
N THR A 491 13.96 2.50 -14.53
CA THR A 491 13.33 1.60 -13.55
C THR A 491 11.98 2.13 -13.13
N VAL A 492 11.01 1.23 -12.97
CA VAL A 492 9.71 1.52 -12.38
C VAL A 492 9.56 0.70 -11.10
N CYS A 493 9.18 1.35 -10.01
CA CYS A 493 8.79 0.72 -8.76
C CYS A 493 7.29 0.83 -8.58
N THR A 494 6.67 -0.32 -8.34
CA THR A 494 5.23 -0.53 -8.29
C THR A 494 4.82 -1.18 -6.98
N GLY A 495 3.52 -1.20 -6.74
CA GLY A 495 2.80 -1.94 -5.71
C GLY A 495 1.47 -2.44 -6.25
N HIS A 496 0.41 -2.42 -5.43
CA HIS A 496 -0.98 -2.78 -5.75
C HIS A 496 -1.30 -4.28 -5.90
N GLN A 497 -0.41 -5.06 -6.52
CA GLN A 497 -0.62 -6.49 -6.71
C GLN A 497 0.30 -7.33 -5.84
N PRO A 498 -0.23 -8.10 -4.87
CA PRO A 498 0.61 -8.91 -3.99
C PRO A 498 1.46 -9.93 -4.75
N VAL A 499 2.79 -9.82 -4.59
CA VAL A 499 3.80 -10.63 -5.30
C VAL A 499 4.67 -11.47 -4.37
N GLY A 500 4.11 -11.90 -3.25
CA GLY A 500 4.60 -12.98 -2.38
C GLY A 500 6.02 -12.85 -1.83
N ASP A 501 6.22 -12.64 -0.52
CA ASP A 501 7.46 -12.82 0.28
C ASP A 501 8.82 -12.15 -0.11
N THR A 502 9.10 -11.88 -1.39
CA THR A 502 10.18 -11.02 -1.91
C THR A 502 9.65 -10.26 -3.13
N PRO A 503 10.31 -9.21 -3.64
CA PRO A 503 9.75 -8.44 -4.75
C PRO A 503 9.75 -9.28 -6.04
N ALA A 504 8.79 -9.01 -6.92
CA ALA A 504 8.81 -9.54 -8.29
C ALA A 504 9.52 -8.53 -9.20
N ILE A 505 10.48 -9.02 -9.98
CA ILE A 505 11.32 -8.18 -10.83
C ILE A 505 11.12 -8.66 -12.27
N VAL A 506 10.78 -7.74 -13.16
CA VAL A 506 10.70 -7.97 -14.60
C VAL A 506 11.79 -7.13 -15.25
N ARG A 507 12.74 -7.81 -15.90
CA ARG A 507 13.81 -7.19 -16.67
C ARG A 507 13.50 -7.32 -18.15
N GLU A 508 13.13 -6.21 -18.75
CA GLU A 508 12.82 -6.11 -20.16
C GLU A 508 14.07 -6.32 -21.04
N PRO A 509 13.89 -6.79 -22.29
CA PRO A 509 14.91 -6.67 -23.31
C PRO A 509 15.42 -5.22 -23.41
N GLY A 510 16.74 -5.04 -23.42
CA GLY A 510 17.36 -3.70 -23.38
C GLY A 510 17.66 -3.17 -21.97
N GLY A 511 17.23 -3.88 -20.91
CA GLY A 511 17.69 -3.64 -19.54
C GLY A 511 16.82 -2.74 -18.68
N PHE A 512 15.68 -2.25 -19.20
CA PHE A 512 14.65 -1.59 -18.40
C PHE A 512 14.09 -2.55 -17.35
N MET A 513 13.76 -2.04 -16.17
CA MET A 513 13.31 -2.86 -15.04
C MET A 513 11.97 -2.37 -14.49
N ILE A 514 11.10 -3.31 -14.17
CA ILE A 514 9.89 -3.10 -13.38
C ILE A 514 10.02 -3.93 -12.12
N ILE A 515 9.76 -3.33 -10.96
CA ILE A 515 9.89 -3.99 -9.67
C ILE A 515 8.59 -3.78 -8.92
N ASP A 516 7.88 -4.88 -8.70
CA ASP A 516 6.73 -4.92 -7.83
C ASP A 516 7.16 -5.27 -6.42
N ALA A 517 6.91 -4.34 -5.51
CA ALA A 517 7.29 -4.44 -4.11
C ALA A 517 6.09 -4.67 -3.20
N ASP A 518 4.90 -4.93 -3.74
CA ASP A 518 3.75 -5.27 -2.91
C ASP A 518 3.90 -6.68 -2.33
N ASN A 519 4.31 -6.73 -1.07
CA ASN A 519 4.34 -7.93 -0.25
C ASN A 519 3.22 -7.94 0.80
N SER A 520 2.26 -7.01 0.71
CA SER A 520 1.07 -6.98 1.53
C SER A 520 0.12 -8.14 1.17
N TYR A 521 -0.80 -8.52 2.07
CA TYR A 521 -1.84 -9.58 1.92
C TYR A 521 -1.45 -11.00 1.54
N CYS A 522 -0.19 -11.19 1.31
CA CYS A 522 0.56 -12.36 1.64
C CYS A 522 0.01 -12.97 2.98
N GLY A 523 -0.76 -14.07 2.93
CA GLY A 523 -1.05 -14.97 4.07
C GLY A 523 -1.81 -14.54 5.34
N ARG A 524 -2.52 -13.40 5.43
CA ARG A 524 -3.34 -13.08 6.63
C ARG A 524 -4.83 -13.39 6.44
N GLY A 525 -5.28 -14.51 7.02
CA GLY A 525 -6.67 -14.74 7.46
C GLY A 525 -7.78 -14.65 6.40
N ASN A 526 -7.44 -14.63 5.11
CA ASN A 526 -8.41 -14.62 4.02
C ASN A 526 -8.57 -16.04 3.44
N GLU A 527 -9.65 -16.26 2.70
CA GLU A 527 -9.96 -17.55 2.06
C GLU A 527 -8.88 -18.03 1.07
N PHE A 528 -7.94 -17.15 0.70
CA PHE A 528 -6.80 -17.41 -0.19
C PHE A 528 -5.50 -17.76 0.56
N SER A 529 -5.53 -17.69 1.89
CA SER A 529 -4.44 -18.09 2.78
C SER A 529 -4.53 -19.60 3.03
N MET A 530 -4.02 -20.41 2.09
CA MET A 530 -3.85 -21.85 2.33
C MET A 530 -2.75 -22.08 3.37
N GLY A 531 -2.69 -23.27 4.00
CA GLY A 531 -1.71 -23.59 5.06
C GLY A 531 -0.23 -23.41 4.68
N SER A 532 0.09 -23.26 3.40
CA SER A 532 1.41 -22.96 2.83
C SER A 532 1.68 -21.47 2.56
N ASN A 533 0.70 -20.58 2.75
CA ASN A 533 0.79 -19.17 2.41
C ASN A 533 0.78 -18.30 3.69
N GLN A 534 1.97 -18.00 4.22
CA GLN A 534 2.19 -17.17 5.43
C GLN A 534 2.80 -15.80 5.08
N ARG A 535 2.65 -15.37 3.81
CA ARG A 535 3.60 -14.45 3.18
C ARG A 535 3.71 -13.06 3.86
N GLY A 536 2.71 -12.59 4.60
CA GLY A 536 2.61 -11.23 5.18
C GLY A 536 3.32 -11.10 6.52
N ALA A 537 3.92 -12.20 6.97
CA ALA A 537 5.02 -12.17 7.92
C ALA A 537 6.30 -11.60 7.29
N ALA A 538 6.44 -11.64 5.95
CA ALA A 538 7.58 -11.05 5.25
C ALA A 538 7.58 -9.52 5.41
N VAL A 539 8.75 -8.93 5.20
CA VAL A 539 8.96 -7.48 5.22
C VAL A 539 10.21 -7.17 4.43
N MET A 540 10.22 -6.06 3.69
CA MET A 540 11.39 -5.67 2.90
C MET A 540 11.50 -4.16 2.71
N GLU A 541 12.70 -3.71 2.35
CA GLU A 541 13.00 -2.36 1.88
C GLU A 541 13.69 -2.47 0.52
N LEU A 542 13.22 -1.70 -0.45
CA LEU A 542 14.00 -1.39 -1.65
C LEU A 542 14.84 -0.14 -1.36
N LEU A 543 16.16 -0.28 -1.45
CA LEU A 543 17.11 0.77 -1.15
C LEU A 543 17.95 1.10 -2.38
N PHE A 544 17.69 2.24 -2.98
CA PHE A 544 18.50 2.78 -4.07
C PHE A 544 19.66 3.56 -3.47
N GLU A 545 20.90 3.20 -3.82
CA GLU A 545 22.09 3.91 -3.37
C GLU A 545 22.79 4.55 -4.56
N HIS A 546 22.86 5.87 -4.53
CA HIS A 546 23.57 6.67 -5.52
C HIS A 546 24.80 7.30 -4.85
N PRO A 547 26.02 6.96 -5.30
CA PRO A 547 27.21 7.64 -4.81
C PRO A 547 27.13 9.11 -5.19
N ALA A 548 27.34 10.02 -4.23
CA ALA A 548 27.30 11.44 -4.52
C ALA A 548 28.35 11.76 -5.60
N ALA A 549 27.94 12.55 -6.59
CA ALA A 549 28.89 13.27 -7.41
C ALA A 549 29.63 14.23 -6.46
N ASP A 550 30.96 14.12 -6.37
CA ASP A 550 31.79 15.10 -5.68
C ASP A 550 31.44 16.49 -6.21
N GLY A 551 30.77 17.30 -5.38
CA GLY A 551 30.08 18.49 -5.85
C GLY A 551 29.56 19.37 -4.73
N ASP A 552 30.42 19.70 -3.77
CA ASP A 552 30.49 21.05 -3.22
C ASP A 552 31.98 21.40 -3.10
N ASP A 553 32.34 22.44 -3.84
CA ASP A 553 33.69 22.98 -4.05
C ASP A 553 34.22 23.59 -2.75
N ASP A 554 35.15 22.89 -2.10
CA ASP A 554 36.01 23.45 -1.06
C ASP A 554 37.45 23.52 -1.62
N GLY A 555 37.62 24.24 -2.73
CA GLY A 555 38.80 25.06 -3.09
C GLY A 555 40.19 24.42 -3.13
N ASN A 556 40.36 23.12 -2.90
CA ASN A 556 41.68 22.50 -2.78
C ASN A 556 41.94 21.54 -3.94
N ARG A 557 42.36 22.12 -5.07
CA ARG A 557 42.96 21.37 -6.18
C ARG A 557 44.30 20.77 -5.73
N ASN A 558 44.28 19.52 -5.25
CA ASN A 558 45.36 18.54 -5.45
C ASN A 558 45.04 17.22 -4.73
N VAL A 559 44.19 16.38 -5.34
CA VAL A 559 44.24 14.92 -5.10
C VAL A 559 44.00 14.21 -6.44
N ALA A 560 44.90 13.29 -6.77
CA ALA A 560 44.98 12.59 -8.03
C ALA A 560 43.70 11.82 -8.40
N ALA A 561 43.36 11.88 -9.69
CA ALA A 561 42.23 11.19 -10.31
C ALA A 561 42.48 9.67 -10.39
N HIS A 562 42.14 8.95 -9.33
CA HIS A 562 41.91 7.50 -9.37
C HIS A 562 40.77 7.14 -8.43
N ASN A 563 39.53 7.30 -8.88
CA ASN A 563 38.39 6.56 -8.33
C ASN A 563 37.44 6.27 -9.49
N ALA A 564 37.25 4.99 -9.81
CA ALA A 564 36.13 4.55 -10.63
C ALA A 564 34.86 5.17 -10.04
N ALA A 565 34.10 5.92 -10.84
CA ALA A 565 32.83 6.47 -10.41
C ALA A 565 32.02 5.31 -9.81
N ALA A 566 31.68 5.42 -8.52
CA ALA A 566 30.94 4.35 -7.88
C ALA A 566 29.62 4.14 -8.65
N VAL A 567 29.27 2.88 -8.86
CA VAL A 567 28.11 2.49 -9.67
C VAL A 567 26.86 2.59 -8.77
N PRO A 568 25.71 3.09 -9.26
CA PRO A 568 24.48 3.03 -8.49
C PRO A 568 24.10 1.57 -8.19
N SER A 569 23.57 1.31 -7.01
CA SER A 569 23.06 -0.02 -6.62
C SER A 569 21.60 0.07 -6.22
N LEU A 570 20.91 -1.05 -6.37
CA LEU A 570 19.56 -1.25 -5.86
C LEU A 570 19.57 -2.48 -4.97
N ILE A 571 19.53 -2.25 -3.67
CA ILE A 571 19.53 -3.32 -2.67
C ILE A 571 18.08 -3.67 -2.31
N ALA A 572 17.67 -4.89 -2.62
CA ALA A 572 16.46 -5.48 -2.06
C ALA A 572 16.85 -6.30 -0.84
N HIS A 573 16.37 -5.92 0.35
CA HIS A 573 16.68 -6.64 1.59
C HIS A 573 15.51 -6.72 2.56
N GLY A 574 15.50 -7.76 3.39
CA GLY A 574 14.42 -7.99 4.33
C GLY A 574 14.40 -9.40 4.90
N TYR A 575 13.21 -9.82 5.30
CA TYR A 575 12.93 -11.15 5.83
C TYR A 575 11.79 -11.77 5.05
N ARG A 576 11.97 -13.04 4.65
CA ARG A 576 10.92 -13.88 4.08
C ARG A 576 9.85 -14.19 5.12
N ALA A 577 8.77 -14.82 4.67
CA ALA A 577 7.64 -15.22 5.52
C ALA A 577 8.04 -16.17 6.65
N ASP A 578 9.02 -17.04 6.40
CA ASP A 578 9.56 -18.00 7.37
C ASP A 578 10.63 -17.39 8.30
N GLY A 579 10.91 -16.09 8.17
CA GLY A 579 11.94 -15.36 8.92
C GLY A 579 13.35 -15.49 8.34
N THR A 580 13.54 -16.16 7.20
CA THR A 580 14.85 -16.22 6.53
C THR A 580 15.23 -14.83 6.00
N PRO A 581 16.40 -14.27 6.36
CA PRO A 581 16.84 -12.99 5.83
C PRO A 581 17.28 -13.13 4.37
N PHE A 582 17.10 -12.06 3.59
CA PHE A 582 17.66 -11.94 2.24
C PHE A 582 18.19 -10.53 2.01
N GLU A 583 19.22 -10.42 1.17
CA GLU A 583 19.78 -9.16 0.69
C GLU A 583 20.44 -9.41 -0.66
N PHE A 584 20.15 -8.57 -1.66
CA PHE A 584 20.82 -8.64 -2.95
C PHE A 584 20.80 -7.34 -3.72
N ASP A 585 21.86 -7.11 -4.52
CA ASP A 585 21.92 -6.01 -5.48
C ASP A 585 21.28 -6.41 -6.82
N VAL A 586 20.11 -5.86 -7.08
CA VAL A 586 19.32 -6.09 -8.30
C VAL A 586 20.04 -5.57 -9.55
N TYR A 587 20.84 -4.51 -9.43
CA TYR A 587 21.60 -3.96 -10.55
C TYR A 587 22.91 -4.72 -10.79
N GLY A 588 23.46 -5.31 -9.74
CA GLY A 588 24.69 -6.11 -9.77
C GLY A 588 24.57 -7.40 -10.58
N ASP A 589 23.37 -7.97 -10.70
CA ASP A 589 23.14 -9.23 -11.42
C ASP A 589 22.09 -9.10 -12.54
N ARG A 590 22.55 -9.30 -13.78
CA ARG A 590 21.72 -9.18 -15.00
C ARG A 590 20.78 -10.36 -15.24
N ARG A 591 20.93 -11.47 -14.49
CA ARG A 591 20.05 -12.64 -14.59
C ARG A 591 18.75 -12.41 -13.84
N ILE A 592 18.78 -11.64 -12.74
CA ILE A 592 17.60 -11.35 -11.93
C ILE A 592 16.54 -10.66 -12.78
N GLY A 593 15.31 -11.15 -12.66
CA GLY A 593 14.12 -10.70 -13.36
C GLY A 593 14.04 -11.10 -14.83
N ARG A 594 14.86 -12.06 -15.28
CA ARG A 594 14.80 -12.56 -16.67
C ARG A 594 13.89 -13.78 -16.78
N TYR A 595 13.13 -13.82 -17.87
CA TYR A 595 12.31 -14.96 -18.26
C TYR A 595 13.17 -16.03 -18.95
N VAL A 596 13.06 -17.28 -18.50
CA VAL A 596 13.81 -18.43 -19.04
C VAL A 596 12.95 -19.43 -19.81
N GLY A 597 11.67 -19.10 -20.07
CA GLY A 597 10.72 -20.00 -20.73
C GLY A 597 9.75 -20.69 -19.76
N ASP A 598 8.65 -21.22 -20.30
CA ASP A 598 7.63 -22.01 -19.59
C ASP A 598 7.09 -21.42 -18.28
N GLY A 599 6.96 -20.09 -18.22
CA GLY A 599 6.48 -19.35 -17.05
C GLY A 599 7.54 -19.10 -15.96
N TRP A 600 8.80 -19.49 -16.16
CA TRP A 600 9.85 -19.37 -15.16
C TRP A 600 10.61 -18.05 -15.23
N TRP A 601 10.71 -17.38 -14.08
CA TRP A 601 11.44 -16.13 -13.89
C TRP A 601 12.54 -16.30 -12.83
N VAL A 602 13.73 -15.75 -13.10
CA VAL A 602 14.84 -15.73 -12.14
C VAL A 602 14.55 -14.69 -11.05
N ARG A 603 14.48 -15.11 -9.78
CA ARG A 603 14.08 -14.24 -8.66
C ARG A 603 15.23 -13.90 -7.71
N LEU A 604 15.80 -14.89 -7.04
CA LEU A 604 16.81 -14.68 -5.99
C LEU A 604 18.19 -15.15 -6.45
N PRO A 605 19.26 -14.41 -6.09
CA PRO A 605 20.63 -14.84 -6.33
C PRO A 605 21.08 -15.91 -5.34
N PRO A 606 22.25 -16.54 -5.60
CA PRO A 606 22.75 -17.73 -4.89
C PRO A 606 23.11 -17.62 -3.40
N GLU A 607 22.71 -16.57 -2.70
CA GLU A 607 23.13 -16.31 -1.31
C GLU A 607 22.14 -16.79 -0.23
N ALA A 608 21.04 -17.42 -0.60
CA ALA A 608 20.12 -18.03 0.37
C ALA A 608 20.58 -19.44 0.79
N SER A 609 20.53 -19.74 2.10
CA SER A 609 20.93 -21.02 2.72
C SER A 609 20.34 -22.28 2.04
N THR A 610 20.86 -23.47 2.39
CA THR A 610 20.57 -24.81 1.80
C THR A 610 20.77 -24.95 0.29
N HIS A 611 20.69 -23.88 -0.50
CA HIS A 611 20.86 -23.81 -1.95
C HIS A 611 21.97 -22.80 -2.33
N ALA A 612 22.95 -22.61 -1.44
CA ALA A 612 24.07 -21.71 -1.68
C ALA A 612 24.75 -22.04 -3.02
N GLY A 613 24.91 -21.03 -3.88
CA GLY A 613 25.41 -21.22 -5.26
C GLY A 613 24.34 -21.44 -6.32
N LEU A 614 23.06 -21.50 -5.97
CA LEU A 614 21.93 -21.65 -6.90
C LEU A 614 20.96 -20.46 -6.85
N TYR A 615 20.49 -20.04 -8.01
CA TYR A 615 19.41 -19.07 -8.16
C TYR A 615 18.06 -19.71 -7.88
N GLU A 616 17.19 -18.95 -7.22
CA GLU A 616 15.76 -19.29 -7.14
C GLU A 616 15.06 -18.85 -8.42
N LEU A 617 14.33 -19.77 -9.06
CA LEU A 617 13.38 -19.49 -10.12
C LEU A 617 11.96 -19.67 -9.60
N ARG A 618 11.07 -18.79 -10.03
CA ARG A 618 9.66 -18.77 -9.63
C ARG A 618 8.78 -18.90 -10.86
N ARG A 619 7.76 -19.74 -10.76
CA ARG A 619 6.62 -19.77 -11.67
C ARG A 619 5.34 -19.65 -10.86
N THR A 620 4.41 -18.83 -11.30
CA THR A 620 3.18 -18.52 -10.57
C THR A 620 1.96 -18.81 -11.40
N GLN A 621 0.86 -19.21 -10.76
CA GLN A 621 -0.43 -19.45 -11.41
C GLN A 621 -1.57 -18.95 -10.53
N ASN A 622 -2.76 -18.86 -11.13
CA ASN A 622 -3.98 -18.42 -10.48
C ASN A 622 -3.84 -17.06 -9.77
N GLY A 623 -3.07 -16.14 -10.37
CA GLY A 623 -2.79 -14.81 -9.82
C GLY A 623 -2.00 -14.88 -8.51
N PHE A 624 -0.81 -15.49 -8.55
CA PHE A 624 0.11 -15.63 -7.39
C PHE A 624 -0.45 -16.45 -6.21
N ARG A 625 -1.54 -17.20 -6.43
CA ARG A 625 -2.10 -18.12 -5.43
C ARG A 625 -1.33 -19.42 -5.37
N ASP A 626 -0.90 -19.89 -6.53
CA ASP A 626 -0.04 -21.07 -6.66
C ASP A 626 1.34 -20.63 -7.10
N GLU A 627 2.36 -21.13 -6.40
CA GLU A 627 3.76 -20.80 -6.66
C GLU A 627 4.57 -22.10 -6.72
N GLU A 628 5.38 -22.22 -7.77
CA GLU A 628 6.38 -23.26 -7.90
C GLU A 628 7.77 -22.63 -7.84
N THR A 629 8.68 -23.31 -7.15
CA THR A 629 10.08 -22.88 -7.00
C THR A 629 11.01 -23.94 -7.55
N ARG A 630 12.05 -23.51 -8.28
CA ARG A 630 13.16 -24.34 -8.74
C ARG A 630 14.48 -23.66 -8.43
N TRP A 631 15.55 -24.45 -8.39
CA TRP A 631 16.90 -23.96 -8.13
C TRP A 631 17.81 -24.34 -9.28
N ALA A 632 18.61 -23.40 -9.77
CA ALA A 632 19.54 -23.65 -10.87
C ALA A 632 20.85 -22.87 -10.71
N THR A 633 21.92 -23.39 -11.28
CA THR A 633 23.22 -22.71 -11.35
C THR A 633 23.17 -21.52 -12.32
N ALA A 634 24.14 -20.62 -12.20
CA ALA A 634 24.34 -19.53 -13.16
C ALA A 634 24.45 -20.04 -14.61
N THR A 635 25.18 -21.15 -14.80
CA THR A 635 25.42 -21.75 -16.13
C THR A 635 24.14 -22.27 -16.75
N GLU A 636 23.31 -22.99 -15.98
CA GLU A 636 22.02 -23.49 -16.46
C GLU A 636 21.08 -22.33 -16.84
N ILE A 637 21.05 -21.25 -16.05
CA ILE A 637 20.28 -20.05 -16.40
C ILE A 637 20.80 -19.42 -17.68
N ASP A 638 22.12 -19.26 -17.83
CA ASP A 638 22.71 -18.66 -19.03
C ASP A 638 22.48 -19.53 -20.29
N GLU A 639 22.32 -20.85 -20.14
CA GLU A 639 21.87 -21.78 -21.19
C GLU A 639 20.39 -21.58 -21.52
N TRP A 640 19.49 -21.64 -20.52
CA TRP A 640 18.06 -21.47 -20.74
C TRP A 640 17.68 -20.09 -21.29
N LEU A 641 18.40 -19.03 -20.91
CA LEU A 641 18.21 -17.70 -21.49
C LEU A 641 18.57 -17.67 -22.98
N ARG A 642 19.59 -18.42 -23.41
CA ARG A 642 19.93 -18.54 -24.83
C ARG A 642 18.88 -19.35 -25.58
N ASP A 643 18.40 -20.44 -24.99
CA ASP A 643 17.36 -21.28 -25.58
C ASP A 643 16.03 -20.54 -25.71
N ALA A 644 15.60 -19.82 -24.68
CA ALA A 644 14.38 -19.02 -24.69
C ALA A 644 14.45 -17.87 -25.70
N ALA A 645 15.63 -17.28 -25.89
CA ALA A 645 15.85 -16.28 -26.94
C ALA A 645 15.82 -16.91 -28.35
N ALA A 646 16.41 -18.09 -28.52
CA ALA A 646 16.45 -18.80 -29.81
C ALA A 646 15.08 -19.38 -30.22
N SER A 647 14.26 -19.80 -29.25
CA SER A 647 12.92 -20.34 -29.47
C SER A 647 11.85 -19.26 -29.71
N GLY A 648 12.18 -17.99 -29.46
CA GLY A 648 11.24 -16.88 -29.51
C GLY A 648 10.36 -16.76 -28.27
N GLN A 649 10.48 -17.65 -27.28
CA GLN A 649 9.67 -17.60 -26.04
C GLN A 649 9.95 -16.34 -25.21
N ALA A 650 11.16 -15.78 -25.31
CA ALA A 650 11.54 -14.53 -24.64
C ALA A 650 11.40 -13.27 -25.53
N MET A 651 10.76 -13.38 -26.70
CA MET A 651 10.55 -12.22 -27.58
C MET A 651 9.36 -11.38 -27.13
N VAL A 652 9.58 -10.06 -27.07
CA VAL A 652 8.53 -9.06 -26.79
C VAL A 652 8.12 -8.42 -28.13
N PRO A 653 6.83 -8.38 -28.48
CA PRO A 653 6.37 -7.75 -29.71
C PRO A 653 6.71 -6.25 -29.77
N GLY A 654 7.09 -5.78 -30.97
CA GLY A 654 7.35 -4.37 -31.27
C GLY A 654 8.75 -4.12 -31.81
N GLU A 655 8.93 -2.98 -32.45
CA GLU A 655 10.26 -2.43 -32.77
C GLU A 655 10.64 -1.42 -31.68
N LEU A 656 11.94 -1.15 -31.51
CA LEU A 656 12.43 -0.01 -30.72
C LEU A 656 12.68 1.16 -31.68
N PRO A 657 11.65 1.91 -32.13
CA PRO A 657 11.86 3.04 -33.02
C PRO A 657 12.66 4.12 -32.30
N ARG A 658 13.62 4.71 -33.01
CA ARG A 658 14.40 5.84 -32.52
C ARG A 658 13.51 7.08 -32.58
N ARG A 659 12.84 7.42 -31.47
CA ARG A 659 11.84 8.50 -31.41
C ARG A 659 12.46 9.89 -31.27
N TYR A 660 13.66 9.96 -30.72
CA TYR A 660 14.42 11.20 -30.50
C TYR A 660 15.83 11.09 -31.08
N SER A 661 16.36 12.21 -31.56
CA SER A 661 17.76 12.34 -31.98
C SER A 661 18.70 12.31 -30.76
N THR A 662 19.99 12.08 -31.01
CA THR A 662 21.01 12.08 -29.94
C THR A 662 21.15 13.47 -29.29
N GLU A 663 20.87 14.53 -30.05
CA GLU A 663 20.85 15.92 -29.61
C GLU A 663 19.64 16.22 -28.70
N GLU A 664 18.45 15.75 -29.06
CA GLU A 664 17.23 15.89 -28.23
C GLU A 664 17.38 15.16 -26.88
N LEU A 665 17.98 13.96 -26.88
CA LEU A 665 18.29 13.23 -25.64
C LEU A 665 19.35 13.92 -24.78
N ALA A 666 20.27 14.69 -25.38
CA ALA A 666 21.27 15.47 -24.64
C ALA A 666 20.65 16.68 -23.92
N GLU A 667 19.52 17.22 -24.43
CA GLU A 667 18.72 18.28 -23.81
C GLU A 667 17.73 17.79 -22.75
N VAL A 668 17.39 16.49 -22.72
CA VAL A 668 16.56 15.87 -21.66
C VAL A 668 17.40 15.49 -20.43
N ARG A 669 18.66 15.06 -20.63
CA ARG A 669 19.66 14.80 -19.55
C ARG A 669 19.91 15.94 -18.52
N PRO A 670 19.76 17.25 -18.80
CA PRO A 670 19.92 18.33 -17.84
C PRO A 670 18.79 18.44 -16.81
N HIS A 671 17.66 17.73 -17.00
CA HIS A 671 16.51 17.76 -16.08
C HIS A 671 16.66 16.81 -14.88
N ARG A 672 17.89 16.36 -14.56
CA ARG A 672 18.21 15.99 -13.18
C ARG A 672 17.74 17.15 -12.30
N LEU A 673 16.78 16.88 -11.42
CA LEU A 673 16.26 17.80 -10.41
C LEU A 673 17.42 18.67 -9.87
N LYS A 674 17.58 19.88 -10.42
CA LYS A 674 18.20 20.97 -9.69
C LYS A 674 17.16 21.35 -8.66
N THR A 675 17.16 20.66 -7.53
CA THR A 675 16.57 21.19 -6.30
C THR A 675 17.28 22.52 -6.04
N LYS A 676 16.70 23.61 -6.55
CA LYS A 676 17.08 24.96 -6.15
C LYS A 676 16.69 25.05 -4.67
N VAL A 677 17.63 24.72 -3.81
CA VAL A 677 17.61 25.10 -2.40
C VAL A 677 17.64 26.64 -2.41
N LYS A 678 16.46 27.27 -2.37
CA LYS A 678 16.40 28.66 -1.90
C LYS A 678 16.68 28.59 -0.40
N ARG A 679 17.91 28.92 -0.02
CA ARG A 679 18.20 29.40 1.34
C ARG A 679 17.37 30.66 1.53
N THR A 680 16.36 30.60 2.38
CA THR A 680 15.86 31.75 3.13
C THR A 680 16.40 31.65 4.55
#